data_AF-A0A626YLG8-F1
#
_entry.id   AF-A0A626YLG8-F1
#
_cell.length_a   1.000
_cell.length_b   1.000
_cell.length_c   1.000
_cell.angle_alpha   90.00
_cell.angle_beta   90.00
_cell.angle_gamma   90.00
#
_symmetry.space_group_name_H-M   'P 1'
#
loop_
_entity.id
_entity.type
_entity.pdbx_description
1 polymer ?
#
loop_
_entity_poly.entity_id
_entity_poly.type
_entity_poly.pdbx_seq_one_letter_code
_entity_poly.pdbx_strand_id
1 'polypeptide(L)'
;MQKYTPDEIARFVTGRLLDNTGTTGLPWQEHPAAVPEHALTGQSFTGINVLLLWQATKRYSLNSNRWLTGDDLRQAGGTVIPGQKPVTLVRYRPALSLMKVINLAQCEGLPDALQPGWPLPPQPAANRGVISSLVTASGIPVVFREGTRPVYRPLHDRIELPTVNGGGSAERCITYGDEMLRLLVQASGHPQRLNRYGLTVDERTDSVYEALVTDIGTAFLAARLGLPDNRGPQHDGLPAGNNLAADHWRLFRAADDARRAAEWLLARRPVMGEVDTWLKMATFLLSHHYGLVPEETLLTSPALAQRHVDSGITPLMAVNALARIYGWERTDLVQQVLFTDELSPDSELLALVETRPELLCCLRQSEEVSSATGVAVTATSALPLLPPPVAEEGGEAANDDGPDEPDDNVVALPWAARRGKTNPHIQEFVSVFNRIAPHENRWQVFSDFAHMAAAALYNAIHRDPTVEADYLRRVKRYSKEDAVQMSGLLAAVTDGLEFSPSDFLGQLLMTLELGNQYLGQYFTPYSVSYMMARMNMADRLPELEDGSREYITVCDPACGAGGMIVATAEAMLEAGYNPQKQMLAFCTDIDPLAAMLCYIQLTLMHIPAVVSIGNSLTMEITREMATPAYRLGLWDLKLHRQQSEHERRQQAA
;
A
#
# COMPACT_ATOMS: atom_id res chain seq x y z
N MET A 1 -32.99 -15.64 -1.67
CA MET A 1 -31.71 -16.19 -2.17
C MET A 1 -31.18 -17.16 -1.12
N GLN A 2 -30.94 -18.41 -1.49
CA GLN A 2 -30.32 -19.40 -0.60
C GLN A 2 -28.91 -18.89 -0.29
N LYS A 3 -28.60 -18.58 0.98
CA LYS A 3 -27.27 -18.15 1.39
C LYS A 3 -26.36 -19.38 1.37
N TYR A 4 -25.63 -19.58 0.28
CA TYR A 4 -24.58 -20.59 0.24
C TYR A 4 -23.48 -20.22 1.24
N THR A 5 -23.02 -21.20 2.00
CA THR A 5 -21.85 -21.08 2.85
C THR A 5 -20.58 -20.97 1.99
N PRO A 6 -19.48 -20.37 2.51
CA PRO A 6 -18.21 -20.31 1.79
C PRO A 6 -17.71 -21.69 1.33
N ASP A 7 -17.88 -22.74 2.14
CA ASP A 7 -17.49 -24.11 1.78
C ASP A 7 -18.34 -24.70 0.64
N GLU A 8 -19.63 -24.37 0.59
CA GLU A 8 -20.49 -24.79 -0.52
C GLU A 8 -20.11 -24.08 -1.82
N ILE A 9 -19.76 -22.80 -1.75
CA ILE A 9 -19.25 -22.05 -2.91
C ILE A 9 -17.92 -22.65 -3.38
N ALA A 10 -16.98 -22.87 -2.46
CA ALA A 10 -15.67 -23.46 -2.79
C ALA A 10 -15.84 -24.85 -3.42
N ARG A 11 -16.71 -25.70 -2.84
CA ARG A 11 -17.05 -27.02 -3.40
C ARG A 11 -17.68 -26.92 -4.78
N PHE A 12 -18.64 -26.02 -4.97
CA PHE A 12 -19.33 -25.80 -6.25
C PHE A 12 -18.35 -25.34 -7.34
N VAL A 13 -17.50 -24.37 -7.03
CA VAL A 13 -16.52 -23.80 -7.97
C VAL A 13 -15.44 -24.82 -8.32
N THR A 14 -14.87 -25.49 -7.31
CA THR A 14 -13.85 -26.52 -7.53
C THR A 14 -14.45 -27.70 -8.29
N GLY A 15 -15.66 -28.16 -7.93
CA GLY A 15 -16.39 -29.18 -8.68
C GLY A 15 -16.59 -28.78 -10.15
N ARG A 16 -17.03 -27.56 -10.43
CA ARG A 16 -17.20 -27.06 -11.81
C ARG A 16 -15.91 -27.02 -12.63
N LEU A 17 -14.78 -26.66 -11.99
CA LEU A 17 -13.48 -26.63 -12.65
C LEU A 17 -12.92 -28.04 -12.89
N LEU A 18 -13.28 -29.02 -12.03
CA LEU A 18 -12.82 -30.41 -12.10
C LEU A 18 -13.75 -31.35 -12.88
N ASP A 19 -15.05 -31.04 -12.97
CA ASP A 19 -16.07 -31.75 -13.77
C ASP A 19 -15.86 -31.45 -15.26
N ASN A 20 -14.66 -31.78 -15.72
CA ASN A 20 -14.29 -31.86 -17.11
C ASN A 20 -14.74 -33.23 -17.61
N THR A 21 -15.98 -33.32 -18.07
CA THR A 21 -16.43 -34.41 -18.94
C THR A 21 -15.69 -34.32 -20.29
N GLY A 22 -14.42 -34.74 -20.29
CA GLY A 22 -13.66 -35.30 -21.42
C GLY A 22 -13.28 -34.43 -22.62
N THR A 23 -13.55 -33.12 -22.67
CA THR A 23 -13.44 -32.38 -23.97
C THR A 23 -12.58 -31.13 -24.03
N THR A 24 -12.14 -30.50 -22.92
CA THR A 24 -11.45 -29.18 -22.99
C THR A 24 -10.16 -29.01 -22.16
N GLY A 25 -9.67 -30.09 -21.52
CA GLY A 25 -8.45 -30.05 -20.69
C GLY A 25 -8.58 -29.16 -19.44
N LEU A 26 -7.49 -29.00 -18.68
CA LEU A 26 -7.50 -28.08 -17.54
C LEU A 26 -7.66 -26.62 -18.01
N PRO A 27 -8.40 -25.76 -17.28
CA PRO A 27 -8.67 -24.39 -17.71
C PRO A 27 -7.44 -23.50 -17.90
N TRP A 28 -6.35 -23.77 -17.16
CA TRP A 28 -5.09 -23.03 -17.22
C TRP A 28 -4.05 -23.67 -18.14
N GLN A 29 -4.36 -24.75 -18.84
CA GLN A 29 -3.57 -25.26 -19.97
C GLN A 29 -4.16 -24.70 -21.26
N GLU A 30 -3.42 -24.61 -22.36
CA GLU A 30 -3.91 -24.07 -23.66
C GLU A 30 -4.72 -22.77 -23.48
N HIS A 31 -4.29 -21.91 -22.56
CA HIS A 31 -5.05 -20.72 -22.19
C HIS A 31 -4.95 -19.65 -23.29
N PRO A 32 -5.95 -18.76 -23.40
CA PRO A 32 -5.83 -17.56 -24.21
C PRO A 32 -4.59 -16.74 -23.82
N ALA A 33 -3.93 -16.09 -24.78
CA ALA A 33 -2.75 -15.25 -24.55
C ALA A 33 -3.05 -13.92 -23.82
N ALA A 34 -4.13 -13.87 -23.03
CA ALA A 34 -4.54 -12.69 -22.26
C ALA A 34 -5.31 -13.10 -21.00
N VAL A 35 -5.15 -12.32 -19.95
CA VAL A 35 -5.99 -12.44 -18.75
C VAL A 35 -7.37 -11.83 -19.05
N PRO A 36 -8.47 -12.42 -18.56
CA PRO A 36 -9.80 -11.83 -18.68
C PRO A 36 -9.89 -10.49 -17.96
N GLU A 37 -10.60 -9.54 -18.53
CA GLU A 37 -10.74 -8.18 -18.00
C GLU A 37 -12.19 -7.72 -17.98
N HIS A 38 -12.51 -6.84 -17.04
CA HIS A 38 -13.77 -6.14 -17.01
C HIS A 38 -13.84 -5.14 -18.17
N ALA A 39 -14.89 -5.22 -18.99
CA ALA A 39 -14.90 -4.49 -20.24
C ALA A 39 -14.94 -2.97 -20.05
N LEU A 40 -15.62 -2.45 -19.02
CA LEU A 40 -15.71 -1.00 -18.81
C LEU A 40 -14.48 -0.41 -18.12
N THR A 41 -13.94 -1.09 -17.12
CA THR A 41 -12.88 -0.55 -16.25
C THR A 41 -11.47 -0.95 -16.69
N GLY A 42 -11.34 -1.96 -17.56
CA GLY A 42 -10.05 -2.54 -17.95
C GLY A 42 -9.36 -3.33 -16.84
N GLN A 43 -9.98 -3.45 -15.66
CA GLN A 43 -9.39 -4.20 -14.55
C GLN A 43 -9.38 -5.70 -14.86
N SER A 44 -8.22 -6.35 -14.72
CA SER A 44 -8.11 -7.79 -14.90
C SER A 44 -8.78 -8.55 -13.75
N PHE A 45 -9.48 -9.63 -14.09
CA PHE A 45 -9.92 -10.60 -13.09
C PHE A 45 -8.73 -11.31 -12.44
N THR A 46 -8.91 -11.80 -11.22
CA THR A 46 -7.83 -12.38 -10.42
C THR A 46 -8.18 -13.77 -9.87
N GLY A 47 -7.14 -14.55 -9.54
CA GLY A 47 -7.27 -15.83 -8.84
C GLY A 47 -8.17 -16.84 -9.56
N ILE A 48 -9.08 -17.47 -8.82
CA ILE A 48 -9.96 -18.54 -9.32
C ILE A 48 -10.87 -18.08 -10.47
N ASN A 49 -11.21 -16.79 -10.51
CA ASN A 49 -12.10 -16.24 -11.53
C ASN A 49 -11.47 -16.28 -12.92
N VAL A 50 -10.14 -16.09 -13.02
CA VAL A 50 -9.41 -16.24 -14.29
C VAL A 50 -9.61 -17.64 -14.86
N LEU A 51 -9.53 -18.67 -14.00
CA LEU A 51 -9.68 -20.06 -14.40
C LEU A 51 -11.11 -20.37 -14.88
N LEU A 52 -12.12 -19.85 -14.18
CA LEU A 52 -13.52 -20.00 -14.57
C LEU A 52 -13.82 -19.35 -15.93
N LEU A 53 -13.26 -18.17 -16.18
CA LEU A 53 -13.43 -17.44 -17.42
C LEU A 53 -12.66 -18.07 -18.59
N TRP A 54 -11.45 -18.60 -18.37
CA TRP A 54 -10.74 -19.37 -19.38
C TRP A 54 -11.48 -20.67 -19.74
N GLN A 55 -12.01 -21.39 -18.74
CA GLN A 55 -12.86 -22.56 -18.99
C GLN A 55 -14.06 -22.20 -19.88
N ALA A 56 -14.73 -21.09 -19.58
CA ALA A 56 -15.86 -20.60 -20.38
C ALA A 56 -15.44 -20.17 -21.79
N THR A 57 -14.32 -19.46 -21.92
CA THR A 57 -13.75 -19.01 -23.21
C THR A 57 -13.52 -20.21 -24.12
N LYS A 58 -12.88 -21.27 -23.61
CA LYS A 58 -12.67 -22.51 -24.36
C LYS A 58 -13.99 -23.20 -24.71
N ARG A 59 -14.86 -23.39 -23.71
CA ARG A 59 -16.13 -24.12 -23.87
C ARG A 59 -17.05 -23.49 -24.90
N TYR A 60 -17.08 -22.15 -24.98
CA TYR A 60 -17.94 -21.41 -25.88
C TYR A 60 -17.19 -20.85 -27.11
N SER A 61 -15.91 -21.17 -27.28
CA SER A 61 -15.06 -20.66 -28.38
C SER A 61 -15.11 -19.12 -28.52
N LEU A 62 -15.02 -18.42 -27.39
CA LEU A 62 -15.12 -16.96 -27.33
C LEU A 62 -13.82 -16.33 -27.83
N ASN A 63 -13.94 -15.25 -28.60
CA ASN A 63 -12.82 -14.53 -29.21
C ASN A 63 -12.45 -13.21 -28.51
N SER A 64 -13.09 -12.91 -27.38
CA SER A 64 -12.86 -11.70 -26.57
C SER A 64 -12.48 -12.08 -25.15
N ASN A 65 -11.49 -11.41 -24.57
CA ASN A 65 -11.12 -11.54 -23.16
C ASN A 65 -11.90 -10.58 -22.24
N ARG A 66 -12.84 -9.79 -22.78
CA ARG A 66 -13.60 -8.78 -22.04
C ARG A 66 -14.96 -9.29 -21.59
N TRP A 67 -15.33 -8.95 -20.36
CA TRP A 67 -16.55 -9.42 -19.69
C TRP A 67 -17.29 -8.27 -19.02
N LEU A 68 -18.63 -8.36 -18.97
CA LEU A 68 -19.52 -7.39 -18.32
C LEU A 68 -20.32 -8.06 -17.22
N THR A 69 -20.69 -7.30 -16.19
CA THR A 69 -21.78 -7.73 -15.29
C THR A 69 -23.13 -7.59 -15.98
N GLY A 70 -24.17 -8.19 -15.39
CA GLY A 70 -25.52 -8.04 -15.91
C GLY A 70 -26.04 -6.60 -15.85
N ASP A 71 -25.55 -5.81 -14.91
CA ASP A 71 -26.01 -4.43 -14.67
C ASP A 71 -25.31 -3.49 -15.68
N ASP A 72 -24.00 -3.68 -15.88
CA ASP A 72 -23.24 -2.97 -16.91
C ASP A 72 -23.78 -3.21 -18.32
N LEU A 73 -24.18 -4.46 -18.61
CA LEU A 73 -24.78 -4.80 -19.89
C LEU A 73 -26.07 -3.99 -20.13
N ARG A 74 -26.92 -3.87 -19.11
CA ARG A 74 -28.18 -3.10 -19.19
C ARG A 74 -27.89 -1.60 -19.31
N GLN A 75 -26.94 -1.08 -18.54
CA GLN A 75 -26.54 0.33 -18.60
C GLN A 75 -25.95 0.69 -19.97
N ALA A 76 -25.20 -0.22 -20.59
CA ALA A 76 -24.68 -0.07 -21.95
C ALA A 76 -25.75 -0.23 -23.04
N GLY A 77 -26.99 -0.59 -22.70
CA GLY A 77 -28.09 -0.80 -23.65
C GLY A 77 -28.05 -2.13 -24.40
N GLY A 78 -27.18 -3.06 -23.98
CA GLY A 78 -27.03 -4.37 -24.61
C GLY A 78 -27.96 -5.44 -24.04
N THR A 79 -28.14 -6.52 -24.80
CA THR A 79 -28.90 -7.71 -24.40
C THR A 79 -28.09 -8.98 -24.63
N VAL A 80 -28.38 -10.03 -23.85
CA VAL A 80 -27.76 -11.34 -24.06
C VAL A 80 -28.43 -12.03 -25.24
N ILE A 81 -27.63 -12.55 -26.18
CA ILE A 81 -28.15 -13.28 -27.34
C ILE A 81 -28.97 -14.49 -26.85
N PRO A 82 -30.17 -14.73 -27.40
CA PRO A 82 -31.00 -15.86 -26.99
C PRO A 82 -30.26 -17.20 -27.02
N GLY A 83 -30.27 -17.91 -25.89
CA GLY A 83 -29.60 -19.21 -25.72
C GLY A 83 -28.19 -19.13 -25.13
N GLN A 84 -27.56 -17.95 -25.09
CA GLN A 84 -26.29 -17.75 -24.39
C GLN A 84 -26.50 -17.71 -22.87
N LYS A 85 -25.48 -18.14 -22.11
CA LYS A 85 -25.55 -18.21 -20.64
C LYS A 85 -24.40 -17.45 -19.99
N PRO A 86 -24.68 -16.62 -18.97
CA PRO A 86 -23.63 -16.00 -18.14
C PRO A 86 -22.78 -17.03 -17.40
N VAL A 87 -21.54 -16.64 -17.11
CA VAL A 87 -20.58 -17.39 -16.30
C VAL A 87 -20.69 -16.94 -14.85
N THR A 88 -20.78 -17.90 -13.93
CA THR A 88 -20.80 -17.63 -12.49
C THR A 88 -19.38 -17.53 -11.96
N LEU A 89 -19.07 -16.43 -11.28
CA LEU A 89 -17.80 -16.12 -10.64
C LEU A 89 -17.96 -15.97 -9.13
N VAL A 90 -16.83 -15.93 -8.44
CA VAL A 90 -16.74 -15.65 -7.01
C VAL A 90 -16.53 -14.16 -6.80
N ARG A 91 -17.35 -13.55 -5.95
CA ARG A 91 -17.19 -12.18 -5.47
C ARG A 91 -16.67 -12.22 -4.03
N TYR A 92 -15.60 -11.48 -3.79
CA TYR A 92 -14.96 -11.35 -2.49
C TYR A 92 -15.31 -9.96 -1.93
N ARG A 93 -16.40 -9.79 -1.14
CA ARG A 93 -16.65 -8.63 -0.22
C ARG A 93 -18.10 -8.60 0.33
N PRO A 94 -18.33 -8.31 1.64
CA PRO A 94 -17.53 -8.67 2.81
C PRO A 94 -17.62 -10.17 3.16
N ALA A 95 -18.50 -10.91 2.46
CA ALA A 95 -18.59 -12.37 2.51
C ALA A 95 -18.40 -12.96 1.11
N LEU A 96 -17.93 -14.20 1.04
CA LEU A 96 -17.83 -14.94 -0.22
C LEU A 96 -19.23 -15.08 -0.83
N SER A 97 -19.42 -14.59 -2.04
CA SER A 97 -20.68 -14.67 -2.76
C SER A 97 -20.45 -15.02 -4.22
N LEU A 98 -21.53 -15.31 -4.94
CA LEU A 98 -21.49 -15.62 -6.36
C LEU A 98 -22.01 -14.42 -7.15
N MET A 99 -21.33 -14.09 -8.24
CA MET A 99 -21.79 -13.10 -9.22
C MET A 99 -21.82 -13.70 -10.61
N LYS A 100 -22.50 -13.06 -11.56
CA LYS A 100 -22.56 -13.50 -12.95
C LYS A 100 -21.96 -12.45 -13.86
N VAL A 101 -21.18 -12.89 -14.82
CA VAL A 101 -20.64 -12.07 -15.90
C VAL A 101 -20.92 -12.71 -17.24
N ILE A 102 -20.92 -11.91 -18.30
CA ILE A 102 -21.17 -12.34 -19.67
C ILE A 102 -20.10 -11.77 -20.60
N ASN A 103 -19.68 -12.55 -21.59
CA ASN A 103 -18.67 -12.10 -22.54
C ASN A 103 -19.30 -11.18 -23.59
N LEU A 104 -18.52 -10.23 -24.11
CA LEU A 104 -18.99 -9.33 -25.18
C LEU A 104 -19.46 -10.09 -26.43
N ALA A 105 -18.82 -11.22 -26.76
CA ALA A 105 -19.20 -12.05 -27.91
C ALA A 105 -20.54 -12.78 -27.75
N GLN A 106 -21.15 -12.71 -26.57
CA GLN A 106 -22.45 -13.32 -26.26
C GLN A 106 -23.57 -12.28 -26.12
N CYS A 107 -23.27 -11.01 -26.43
CA CYS A 107 -24.19 -9.89 -26.28
C CYS A 107 -24.46 -9.24 -27.65
N GLU A 108 -25.62 -8.61 -27.77
CA GLU A 108 -26.04 -7.78 -28.91
C GLU A 108 -26.46 -6.39 -28.40
N GLY A 109 -26.57 -5.42 -29.31
CA GLY A 109 -26.98 -4.04 -28.94
C GLY A 109 -25.94 -3.23 -28.17
N LEU A 110 -24.69 -3.72 -28.07
CA LEU A 110 -23.60 -2.99 -27.44
C LEU A 110 -23.13 -1.82 -28.30
N PRO A 111 -22.70 -0.70 -27.67
CA PRO A 111 -22.03 0.40 -28.36
C PRO A 111 -20.82 -0.10 -29.14
N ASP A 112 -20.53 0.57 -30.24
CA ASP A 112 -19.38 0.33 -31.12
C ASP A 112 -18.08 0.04 -30.36
N ALA A 113 -17.72 0.87 -29.37
CA ALA A 113 -16.52 0.71 -28.54
C ALA A 113 -16.44 -0.59 -27.71
N LEU A 114 -17.58 -1.26 -27.51
CA LEU A 114 -17.73 -2.51 -26.76
C LEU A 114 -18.01 -3.70 -27.68
N GLN A 115 -18.01 -3.53 -29.00
CA GLN A 115 -18.14 -4.65 -29.91
C GLN A 115 -16.86 -5.50 -29.95
N PRO A 116 -16.98 -6.84 -29.98
CA PRO A 116 -15.84 -7.72 -30.20
C PRO A 116 -15.12 -7.35 -31.51
N GLY A 117 -13.83 -7.00 -31.43
CA GLY A 117 -13.03 -6.63 -32.59
C GLY A 117 -13.17 -5.17 -33.05
N TRP A 118 -13.85 -4.30 -32.29
CA TRP A 118 -13.73 -2.85 -32.46
C TRP A 118 -12.25 -2.43 -32.48
N PRO A 119 -11.81 -1.49 -33.35
CA PRO A 119 -10.39 -1.23 -33.58
C PRO A 119 -9.71 -0.73 -32.30
N LEU A 120 -9.14 -1.67 -31.58
CA LEU A 120 -8.06 -1.45 -30.64
C LEU A 120 -6.76 -1.38 -31.44
N PRO A 121 -5.77 -0.59 -31.01
CA PRO A 121 -4.43 -0.71 -31.59
C PRO A 121 -4.02 -2.19 -31.58
N PRO A 122 -3.41 -2.70 -32.67
CA PRO A 122 -3.02 -4.10 -32.75
C PRO A 122 -2.20 -4.45 -31.51
N GLN A 123 -2.57 -5.54 -30.81
CA GLN A 123 -1.77 -5.99 -29.69
C GLN A 123 -0.33 -6.21 -30.18
N PRO A 124 0.68 -5.68 -29.46
CA PRO A 124 2.07 -5.92 -29.81
C PRO A 124 2.28 -7.42 -29.98
N ALA A 125 2.90 -7.83 -31.10
CA ALA A 125 3.17 -9.24 -31.34
C ALA A 125 3.93 -9.84 -30.13
N ALA A 126 3.56 -11.06 -29.74
CA ALA A 126 4.17 -11.76 -28.63
C ALA A 126 5.71 -11.79 -28.77
N ASN A 127 6.40 -11.02 -27.94
CA ASN A 127 7.86 -10.92 -28.00
C ASN A 127 8.49 -11.81 -26.94
N ARG A 128 9.08 -12.94 -27.35
CA ARG A 128 9.77 -13.84 -26.41
C ARG A 128 10.99 -13.20 -25.71
N GLY A 129 11.51 -12.08 -26.21
CA GLY A 129 12.56 -11.28 -25.56
C GLY A 129 12.16 -10.78 -24.16
N VAL A 130 10.87 -10.71 -23.85
CA VAL A 130 10.39 -10.39 -22.49
C VAL A 130 10.87 -11.40 -21.45
N ILE A 131 11.10 -12.68 -21.84
CA ILE A 131 11.62 -13.72 -20.94
C ILE A 131 13.04 -13.36 -20.50
N SER A 132 13.88 -12.87 -21.42
CA SER A 132 15.25 -12.45 -21.11
C SER A 132 15.27 -11.27 -20.13
N SER A 133 14.36 -10.32 -20.35
CA SER A 133 14.18 -9.18 -19.45
C SER A 133 13.71 -9.63 -18.07
N LEU A 134 12.79 -10.60 -18.01
CA LEU A 134 12.27 -11.16 -16.77
C LEU A 134 13.34 -11.92 -15.99
N VAL A 135 14.14 -12.76 -16.65
CA VAL A 135 15.27 -13.46 -16.02
C VAL A 135 16.24 -12.45 -15.42
N THR A 136 16.63 -11.43 -16.19
CA THR A 136 17.54 -10.39 -15.74
C THR A 136 16.98 -9.60 -14.56
N ALA A 137 15.71 -9.17 -14.64
CA ALA A 137 15.05 -8.41 -13.59
C ALA A 137 14.79 -9.23 -12.32
N SER A 138 14.54 -10.54 -12.46
CA SER A 138 14.28 -11.42 -11.32
C SER A 138 15.45 -11.52 -10.35
N GLY A 139 16.68 -11.34 -10.84
CA GLY A 139 17.90 -11.54 -10.06
C GLY A 139 18.15 -12.99 -9.62
N ILE A 140 17.38 -13.96 -10.14
CA ILE A 140 17.49 -15.37 -9.75
C ILE A 140 18.71 -15.97 -10.47
N PRO A 141 19.69 -16.56 -9.75
CA PRO A 141 20.89 -17.12 -10.37
C PRO A 141 20.56 -18.24 -11.35
N VAL A 142 21.07 -18.12 -12.59
CA VAL A 142 20.94 -19.15 -13.64
C VAL A 142 22.31 -19.74 -13.95
N VAL A 143 22.45 -21.06 -13.83
CA VAL A 143 23.69 -21.80 -14.09
C VAL A 143 23.46 -22.83 -15.19
N PHE A 144 24.36 -22.88 -16.17
CA PHE A 144 24.34 -23.86 -17.25
C PHE A 144 25.24 -25.06 -16.92
N ARG A 145 24.70 -26.29 -16.98
CA ARG A 145 25.43 -27.54 -16.70
C ARG A 145 25.14 -28.60 -17.75
N GLU A 146 26.17 -29.29 -18.20
CA GLU A 146 26.02 -30.44 -19.10
C GLU A 146 25.24 -31.58 -18.42
N GLY A 147 24.43 -32.31 -19.20
CA GLY A 147 23.70 -33.49 -18.72
C GLY A 147 22.59 -33.23 -17.69
N THR A 148 22.28 -31.99 -17.37
CA THR A 148 21.25 -31.62 -16.36
C THR A 148 19.95 -31.21 -17.06
N ARG A 149 18.80 -31.68 -16.57
CA ARG A 149 17.48 -31.20 -17.03
C ARG A 149 17.15 -29.85 -16.39
N PRO A 150 16.37 -28.98 -17.04
CA PRO A 150 15.93 -27.72 -16.44
C PRO A 150 15.29 -27.94 -15.06
N VAL A 151 15.88 -27.35 -14.01
CA VAL A 151 15.44 -27.57 -12.63
C VAL A 151 15.76 -26.38 -11.73
N TYR A 152 14.82 -25.99 -10.89
CA TYR A 152 15.07 -25.05 -9.81
C TYR A 152 15.53 -25.82 -8.56
N ARG A 153 16.58 -25.36 -7.89
CA ARG A 153 17.17 -25.98 -6.70
C ARG A 153 16.88 -25.12 -5.45
N PRO A 154 15.80 -25.40 -4.69
CA PRO A 154 15.38 -24.55 -3.56
C PRO A 154 16.47 -24.32 -2.51
N LEU A 155 17.20 -25.38 -2.13
CA LEU A 155 18.27 -25.31 -1.12
C LEU A 155 19.44 -24.38 -1.51
N HIS A 156 19.64 -24.17 -2.81
CA HIS A 156 20.76 -23.38 -3.32
C HIS A 156 20.33 -22.06 -3.96
N ASP A 157 19.02 -21.79 -3.97
CA ASP A 157 18.41 -20.65 -4.63
C ASP A 157 18.95 -20.37 -6.04
N ARG A 158 18.88 -21.38 -6.93
CA ARG A 158 19.33 -21.23 -8.32
C ARG A 158 18.56 -22.09 -9.31
N ILE A 159 18.52 -21.65 -10.55
CA ILE A 159 18.02 -22.40 -11.69
C ILE A 159 19.21 -23.07 -12.40
N GLU A 160 19.11 -24.38 -12.63
CA GLU A 160 20.08 -25.16 -13.40
C GLU A 160 19.48 -25.52 -14.76
N LEU A 161 20.17 -25.18 -15.85
CA LEU A 161 19.74 -25.45 -17.23
C LEU A 161 20.80 -26.27 -17.98
N PRO A 162 20.39 -27.10 -18.96
CA PRO A 162 21.33 -27.74 -19.88
C PRO A 162 22.18 -26.70 -20.63
N THR A 163 23.39 -27.06 -21.08
CA THR A 163 24.13 -26.21 -22.02
C THR A 163 23.48 -26.23 -23.40
N VAL A 164 23.32 -25.07 -24.03
CA VAL A 164 22.83 -24.92 -25.41
C VAL A 164 23.86 -24.12 -26.21
N ASN A 165 24.09 -24.52 -27.46
CA ASN A 165 25.04 -23.85 -28.35
C ASN A 165 24.45 -22.51 -28.87
N GLY A 166 25.20 -21.42 -28.72
CA GLY A 166 24.88 -20.09 -29.27
C GLY A 166 24.45 -19.04 -28.23
N GLY A 167 24.73 -17.76 -28.52
CA GLY A 167 24.24 -16.58 -27.78
C GLY A 167 24.81 -16.34 -26.37
N GLY A 168 24.48 -15.18 -25.80
CA GLY A 168 24.73 -14.83 -24.40
C GLY A 168 23.81 -15.56 -23.41
N SER A 169 24.14 -15.55 -22.11
CA SER A 169 23.35 -16.21 -21.04
C SER A 169 21.84 -15.88 -21.13
N ALA A 170 21.51 -14.61 -21.34
CA ALA A 170 20.15 -14.12 -21.37
C ALA A 170 19.39 -14.51 -22.65
N GLU A 171 20.09 -14.70 -23.77
CA GLU A 171 19.50 -15.17 -25.04
C GLU A 171 19.21 -16.68 -24.99
N ARG A 172 20.11 -17.47 -24.37
CA ARG A 172 19.91 -18.91 -24.16
C ARG A 172 18.67 -19.20 -23.33
N CYS A 173 18.35 -18.32 -22.38
CA CYS A 173 17.15 -18.44 -21.55
C CYS A 173 15.84 -18.36 -22.35
N ILE A 174 15.81 -17.60 -23.46
CA ILE A 174 14.62 -17.45 -24.33
C ILE A 174 14.26 -18.78 -25.00
N THR A 175 15.26 -19.61 -25.32
CA THR A 175 15.10 -20.94 -25.93
C THR A 175 14.24 -21.87 -25.07
N TYR A 176 14.30 -21.73 -23.74
CA TYR A 176 13.52 -22.55 -22.82
C TYR A 176 12.05 -22.13 -22.70
N GLY A 177 11.68 -20.91 -23.13
CA GLY A 177 10.28 -20.49 -23.22
C GLY A 177 9.48 -20.68 -21.93
N ASP A 178 8.38 -21.42 -22.03
CA ASP A 178 7.46 -21.71 -20.94
C ASP A 178 8.14 -22.45 -19.78
N GLU A 179 9.16 -23.28 -20.07
CA GLU A 179 9.94 -23.97 -19.05
C GLU A 179 10.75 -22.97 -18.20
N MET A 180 11.24 -21.87 -18.79
CA MET A 180 11.88 -20.80 -18.02
C MET A 180 10.86 -20.08 -17.14
N LEU A 181 9.68 -19.75 -17.66
CA LEU A 181 8.61 -19.13 -16.88
C LEU A 181 8.24 -20.01 -15.68
N ARG A 182 8.10 -21.32 -15.91
CA ARG A 182 7.85 -22.33 -14.87
C ARG A 182 8.91 -22.31 -13.77
N LEU A 183 10.18 -22.30 -14.15
CA LEU A 183 11.30 -22.27 -13.21
C LEU A 183 11.38 -20.96 -12.43
N LEU A 184 11.05 -19.82 -13.05
CA LEU A 184 10.96 -18.52 -12.37
C LEU A 184 9.81 -18.49 -11.36
N VAL A 185 8.64 -19.03 -11.71
CA VAL A 185 7.49 -19.15 -10.81
C VAL A 185 7.83 -20.04 -9.62
N GLN A 186 8.48 -21.19 -9.83
CA GLN A 186 9.00 -22.02 -8.74
C GLN A 186 9.96 -21.23 -7.88
N ALA A 187 10.97 -20.61 -8.49
CA ALA A 187 11.96 -19.85 -7.77
C ALA A 187 11.32 -18.77 -6.89
N SER A 188 10.28 -18.06 -7.35
CA SER A 188 9.58 -17.05 -6.53
C SER A 188 9.09 -17.56 -5.15
N GLY A 189 8.89 -18.88 -4.97
CA GLY A 189 8.46 -19.49 -3.71
C GLY A 189 9.52 -19.55 -2.61
N HIS A 190 10.79 -19.23 -2.88
CA HIS A 190 11.89 -19.29 -1.90
C HIS A 190 11.60 -18.47 -0.62
N PRO A 191 12.12 -18.87 0.56
CA PRO A 191 11.89 -18.16 1.82
C PRO A 191 12.27 -16.67 1.82
N GLN A 192 13.25 -16.26 1.02
CA GLN A 192 13.62 -14.84 0.86
C GLN A 192 12.70 -14.06 -0.11
N ARG A 193 11.69 -14.72 -0.69
CA ARG A 193 10.77 -14.16 -1.69
C ARG A 193 9.33 -14.27 -1.22
N LEU A 194 8.56 -15.21 -1.76
CA LEU A 194 7.15 -15.40 -1.37
C LEU A 194 6.96 -16.45 -0.27
N ASN A 195 8.04 -17.09 0.19
CA ASN A 195 8.07 -18.02 1.31
C ASN A 195 6.96 -19.09 1.25
N ARG A 196 6.82 -19.74 0.09
CA ARG A 196 5.87 -20.84 -0.13
C ARG A 196 6.44 -22.21 0.22
N TYR A 197 7.77 -22.36 0.20
CA TYR A 197 8.43 -23.60 0.62
C TYR A 197 8.57 -23.65 2.15
N GLY A 198 7.94 -24.64 2.79
CA GLY A 198 8.28 -25.04 4.15
C GLY A 198 9.44 -26.03 4.13
N LEU A 199 10.56 -25.72 4.80
CA LEU A 199 11.63 -26.71 5.05
C LEU A 199 11.24 -27.76 6.11
N THR A 200 9.95 -27.88 6.45
CA THR A 200 9.49 -28.66 7.59
C THR A 200 8.07 -29.20 7.36
N VAL A 201 7.99 -30.55 7.31
CA VAL A 201 6.83 -31.44 7.52
C VAL A 201 5.98 -31.79 6.28
N ASP A 202 6.18 -33.02 5.79
CA ASP A 202 5.49 -33.76 4.71
C ASP A 202 5.79 -33.35 3.25
N GLU A 203 6.98 -33.74 2.76
CA GLU A 203 7.49 -33.48 1.40
C GLU A 203 6.52 -33.84 0.26
N ARG A 204 5.58 -34.77 0.48
CA ARG A 204 4.67 -35.26 -0.56
C ARG A 204 3.46 -34.35 -0.78
N THR A 205 2.94 -33.68 0.24
CA THR A 205 1.77 -32.81 0.11
C THR A 205 2.15 -31.40 -0.34
N ASP A 206 3.31 -30.90 0.10
CA ASP A 206 3.86 -29.61 -0.31
C ASP A 206 4.35 -29.63 -1.76
N SER A 207 4.99 -30.71 -2.22
CA SER A 207 5.42 -30.85 -3.62
C SER A 207 4.24 -30.81 -4.59
N VAL A 208 3.11 -31.42 -4.22
CA VAL A 208 1.88 -31.43 -5.02
C VAL A 208 1.21 -30.05 -5.05
N TYR A 209 1.18 -29.34 -3.92
CA TYR A 209 0.63 -27.98 -3.87
C TYR A 209 1.48 -27.01 -4.70
N GLU A 210 2.80 -27.04 -4.54
CA GLU A 210 3.69 -26.17 -5.31
C GLU A 210 3.67 -26.51 -6.81
N ALA A 211 3.53 -27.78 -7.20
CA ALA A 211 3.34 -28.14 -8.59
C ALA A 211 2.09 -27.48 -9.19
N LEU A 212 0.99 -27.44 -8.43
CA LEU A 212 -0.25 -26.75 -8.82
C LEU A 212 -0.07 -25.23 -8.92
N VAL A 213 0.56 -24.60 -7.91
CA VAL A 213 0.88 -23.16 -7.92
C VAL A 213 1.78 -22.82 -9.11
N THR A 214 2.76 -23.66 -9.40
CA THR A 214 3.69 -23.49 -10.51
C THR A 214 2.96 -23.53 -11.85
N ASP A 215 2.08 -24.51 -12.05
CA ASP A 215 1.39 -24.68 -13.33
C ASP A 215 0.37 -23.55 -13.58
N ILE A 216 -0.41 -23.16 -12.56
CA ILE A 216 -1.32 -22.02 -12.66
C ILE A 216 -0.55 -20.70 -12.80
N GLY A 217 0.54 -20.53 -12.05
CA GLY A 217 1.36 -19.32 -12.06
C GLY A 217 2.08 -19.11 -13.38
N THR A 218 2.53 -20.19 -14.03
CA THR A 218 3.11 -20.15 -15.38
C THR A 218 2.08 -19.66 -16.39
N ALA A 219 0.84 -20.16 -16.30
CA ALA A 219 -0.26 -19.73 -17.15
C ALA A 219 -0.57 -18.24 -16.98
N PHE A 220 -0.69 -17.78 -15.73
CA PHE A 220 -0.96 -16.38 -15.42
C PHE A 220 0.15 -15.45 -15.89
N LEU A 221 1.41 -15.86 -15.69
CA LEU A 221 2.57 -15.09 -16.13
C LEU A 221 2.64 -15.02 -17.66
N ALA A 222 2.46 -16.14 -18.35
CA ALA A 222 2.46 -16.18 -19.82
C ALA A 222 1.35 -15.30 -20.39
N ALA A 223 0.12 -15.43 -19.87
CA ALA A 223 -1.02 -14.63 -20.32
C ALA A 223 -0.83 -13.12 -20.09
N ARG A 224 -0.22 -12.73 -18.97
CA ARG A 224 0.11 -11.31 -18.70
C ARG A 224 1.23 -10.77 -19.58
N LEU A 225 2.11 -11.64 -20.09
CA LEU A 225 3.18 -11.29 -21.03
C LEU A 225 2.72 -11.36 -22.49
N GLY A 226 1.46 -11.71 -22.76
CA GLY A 226 0.95 -11.90 -24.12
C GLY A 226 1.53 -13.14 -24.82
N LEU A 227 2.08 -14.10 -24.07
CA LEU A 227 2.69 -15.31 -24.62
C LEU A 227 1.62 -16.41 -24.76
N PRO A 228 1.55 -17.10 -25.91
CA PRO A 228 0.67 -18.25 -26.06
C PRO A 228 1.17 -19.41 -25.20
N ASP A 229 0.24 -20.20 -24.69
CA ASP A 229 0.58 -21.42 -23.97
C ASP A 229 1.02 -22.52 -24.94
N ASN A 230 2.30 -22.87 -24.94
CA ASN A 230 2.82 -23.99 -25.74
C ASN A 230 3.11 -25.22 -24.89
N ARG A 231 2.64 -25.26 -23.63
CA ARG A 231 2.81 -26.44 -22.78
C ARG A 231 1.98 -27.58 -23.37
N GLY A 232 2.64 -28.70 -23.64
CA GLY A 232 1.95 -29.92 -24.08
C GLY A 232 1.03 -30.49 -22.98
N PRO A 233 0.11 -31.40 -23.32
CA PRO A 233 -0.92 -31.92 -22.40
C PRO A 233 -0.39 -32.77 -21.22
N GLN A 234 0.93 -32.83 -20.97
CA GLN A 234 1.51 -33.60 -19.87
C GLN A 234 2.77 -32.93 -19.33
N HIS A 235 2.67 -32.34 -18.13
CA HIS A 235 3.82 -32.21 -17.24
C HIS A 235 3.62 -33.19 -16.08
N ASP A 236 4.46 -34.23 -16.06
CA ASP A 236 4.55 -35.22 -14.98
C ASP A 236 4.63 -34.50 -13.62
N GLY A 237 3.54 -34.52 -12.84
CA GLY A 237 3.54 -33.96 -11.49
C GLY A 237 2.25 -33.24 -11.05
N LEU A 238 1.32 -32.93 -11.96
CA LEU A 238 0.01 -32.42 -11.52
C LEU A 238 -0.76 -33.52 -10.77
N PRO A 239 -1.31 -33.22 -9.58
CA PRO A 239 -2.19 -34.16 -8.90
C PRO A 239 -3.35 -34.55 -9.81
N ALA A 240 -3.54 -35.86 -10.03
CA ALA A 240 -4.76 -36.39 -10.62
C ALA A 240 -5.98 -35.81 -9.86
N GLY A 241 -7.10 -35.57 -10.57
CA GLY A 241 -8.28 -34.86 -10.05
C GLY A 241 -8.79 -35.32 -8.68
N ASN A 242 -8.52 -36.58 -8.30
CA ASN A 242 -8.84 -37.15 -6.99
C ASN A 242 -8.20 -36.41 -5.79
N ASN A 243 -7.00 -35.80 -5.94
CA ASN A 243 -6.32 -35.07 -4.86
C ASN A 243 -6.85 -33.63 -4.68
N LEU A 244 -7.49 -33.07 -5.70
CA LEU A 244 -8.08 -31.72 -5.68
C LEU A 244 -9.51 -31.75 -5.11
N ALA A 245 -10.23 -32.87 -5.27
CA ALA A 245 -11.57 -33.05 -4.73
C ALA A 245 -11.62 -33.19 -3.20
N ALA A 246 -10.50 -33.60 -2.55
CA ALA A 246 -10.45 -33.80 -1.11
C ALA A 246 -10.45 -32.48 -0.30
N ASP A 247 -9.91 -31.41 -0.87
CA ASP A 247 -9.88 -30.07 -0.25
C ASP A 247 -10.30 -29.01 -1.26
N HIS A 248 -11.56 -28.61 -1.17
CA HIS A 248 -12.20 -27.66 -2.08
C HIS A 248 -11.56 -26.26 -2.07
N TRP A 249 -10.80 -25.90 -1.03
CA TRP A 249 -10.10 -24.63 -0.92
C TRP A 249 -8.69 -24.66 -1.51
N ARG A 250 -8.14 -25.85 -1.79
CA ARG A 250 -6.77 -25.99 -2.29
C ARG A 250 -6.56 -25.26 -3.62
N LEU A 251 -7.54 -25.33 -4.53
CA LEU A 251 -7.46 -24.64 -5.82
C LEU A 251 -7.58 -23.12 -5.68
N PHE A 252 -8.38 -22.63 -4.72
CA PHE A 252 -8.49 -21.20 -4.41
C PHE A 252 -7.16 -20.65 -3.92
N ARG A 253 -6.55 -21.32 -2.93
CA ARG A 253 -5.25 -20.91 -2.38
C ARG A 253 -4.16 -20.98 -3.44
N ALA A 254 -4.12 -22.06 -4.24
CA ALA A 254 -3.13 -22.21 -5.28
C ALA A 254 -3.25 -21.14 -6.38
N ALA A 255 -4.48 -20.77 -6.77
CA ALA A 255 -4.71 -19.70 -7.73
C ALA A 255 -4.29 -18.32 -7.18
N ASP A 256 -4.48 -18.06 -5.88
CA ASP A 256 -4.01 -16.82 -5.25
C ASP A 256 -2.49 -16.77 -5.14
N ASP A 257 -1.84 -17.85 -4.69
CA ASP A 257 -0.37 -17.93 -4.63
C ASP A 257 0.27 -17.83 -6.03
N ALA A 258 -0.37 -18.43 -7.04
CA ALA A 258 0.04 -18.32 -8.44
C ALA A 258 -0.05 -16.87 -8.95
N ARG A 259 -1.13 -16.16 -8.62
CA ARG A 259 -1.29 -14.73 -8.92
C ARG A 259 -0.18 -13.91 -8.27
N ARG A 260 0.08 -14.12 -6.99
CA ARG A 260 1.16 -13.43 -6.25
C ARG A 260 2.53 -13.72 -6.86
N ALA A 261 2.79 -14.94 -7.33
CA ALA A 261 4.02 -15.30 -8.02
C ALA A 261 4.21 -14.52 -9.34
N ALA A 262 3.16 -14.47 -10.17
CA ALA A 262 3.19 -13.73 -11.44
C ALA A 262 3.37 -12.22 -11.21
N GLU A 263 2.61 -11.63 -10.28
CA GLU A 263 2.73 -10.21 -9.92
C GLU A 263 4.12 -9.88 -9.37
N TRP A 264 4.68 -10.74 -8.50
CA TRP A 264 6.01 -10.56 -7.94
C TRP A 264 7.10 -10.54 -9.01
N LEU A 265 6.99 -11.39 -10.04
CA LEU A 265 7.92 -11.44 -11.17
C LEU A 265 7.78 -10.22 -12.07
N LEU A 266 6.55 -9.80 -12.39
CA LEU A 266 6.28 -8.65 -13.26
C LEU A 266 6.62 -7.30 -12.62
N ALA A 267 6.58 -7.20 -11.29
CA ALA A 267 6.99 -5.99 -10.57
C ALA A 267 8.52 -5.77 -10.57
N ARG A 268 9.32 -6.76 -11.01
CA ARG A 268 10.78 -6.66 -11.01
C ARG A 268 11.23 -5.74 -12.14
N ARG A 269 12.12 -4.80 -11.81
CA ARG A 269 12.79 -3.94 -12.79
C ARG A 269 14.20 -4.47 -13.07
N PRO A 270 14.70 -4.39 -14.31
CA PRO A 270 16.06 -4.80 -14.62
C PRO A 270 17.05 -3.98 -13.79
N VAL A 271 17.95 -4.66 -13.07
CA VAL A 271 19.08 -4.00 -12.42
C VAL A 271 20.03 -3.55 -13.53
N MET A 272 19.99 -2.26 -13.89
CA MET A 272 20.95 -1.69 -14.84
C MET A 272 22.31 -1.56 -14.15
N GLY A 273 23.39 -1.88 -14.88
CA GLY A 273 24.74 -1.62 -14.39
C GLY A 273 24.98 -0.11 -14.19
N GLU A 274 25.95 0.24 -13.36
CA GLU A 274 26.28 1.65 -13.06
C GLU A 274 26.63 2.43 -14.35
N VAL A 275 27.38 1.82 -15.26
CA VAL A 275 27.74 2.42 -16.56
C VAL A 275 26.54 2.64 -17.47
N ASP A 276 25.64 1.65 -17.56
CA ASP A 276 24.44 1.75 -18.41
C ASP A 276 23.48 2.81 -17.86
N THR A 277 23.36 2.89 -16.54
CA THR A 277 22.59 3.91 -15.85
C THR A 277 23.19 5.31 -16.10
N TRP A 278 24.51 5.42 -16.01
CA TRP A 278 25.24 6.65 -16.26
C TRP A 278 25.03 7.17 -17.69
N LEU A 279 25.21 6.29 -18.70
CA LEU A 279 25.04 6.64 -20.12
C LEU A 279 23.60 7.05 -20.45
N LYS A 280 22.60 6.32 -19.93
CA LYS A 280 21.19 6.67 -20.13
C LYS A 280 20.83 8.01 -19.52
N MET A 281 21.34 8.28 -18.32
CA MET A 281 21.08 9.56 -17.66
C MET A 281 21.77 10.72 -18.39
N ALA A 282 23.02 10.54 -18.83
CA ALA A 282 23.72 11.54 -19.66
C ALA A 282 22.94 11.84 -20.95
N THR A 283 22.45 10.79 -21.61
CA THR A 283 21.60 10.90 -22.81
C THR A 283 20.32 11.67 -22.55
N PHE A 284 19.65 11.38 -21.45
CA PHE A 284 18.43 12.08 -21.06
C PHE A 284 18.71 13.56 -20.80
N LEU A 285 19.76 13.88 -20.02
CA LEU A 285 20.12 15.26 -19.69
C LEU A 285 20.46 16.10 -20.93
N LEU A 286 21.21 15.52 -21.88
CA LEU A 286 21.55 16.18 -23.14
C LEU A 286 20.31 16.45 -24.00
N SER A 287 19.48 15.44 -24.20
CA SER A 287 18.31 15.56 -25.08
C SER A 287 17.20 16.42 -24.48
N HIS A 288 16.94 16.29 -23.18
CA HIS A 288 15.86 16.98 -22.50
C HIS A 288 16.19 18.45 -22.18
N HIS A 289 17.42 18.75 -21.71
CA HIS A 289 17.77 20.10 -21.26
C HIS A 289 18.49 20.95 -22.30
N TYR A 290 19.15 20.32 -23.28
CA TYR A 290 19.96 21.04 -24.27
C TYR A 290 19.56 20.73 -25.72
N GLY A 291 18.61 19.81 -25.94
CA GLY A 291 18.19 19.38 -27.28
C GLY A 291 19.29 18.68 -28.08
N LEU A 292 20.34 18.19 -27.43
CA LEU A 292 21.49 17.54 -28.06
C LEU A 292 21.35 16.02 -28.00
N VAL A 293 21.80 15.33 -29.04
CA VAL A 293 21.90 13.86 -29.01
C VAL A 293 23.27 13.42 -28.48
N PRO A 294 23.38 12.25 -27.82
CA PRO A 294 24.64 11.78 -27.25
C PRO A 294 25.79 11.79 -28.25
N GLU A 295 25.53 11.44 -29.51
CA GLU A 295 26.51 11.37 -30.61
C GLU A 295 27.15 12.71 -30.95
N GLU A 296 26.51 13.83 -30.61
CA GLU A 296 27.05 15.18 -30.74
C GLU A 296 28.03 15.54 -29.61
N THR A 297 28.23 14.60 -28.67
CA THR A 297 29.10 14.76 -27.51
C THR A 297 30.09 13.60 -27.37
N LEU A 298 31.05 13.75 -26.45
CA LEU A 298 32.00 12.69 -26.12
C LEU A 298 31.41 11.64 -25.14
N LEU A 299 30.17 11.81 -24.66
CA LEU A 299 29.57 11.01 -23.59
C LEU A 299 28.88 9.72 -24.06
N THR A 300 29.24 9.20 -25.23
CA THR A 300 28.69 7.94 -25.78
C THR A 300 29.51 6.70 -25.42
N SER A 301 30.75 6.89 -24.97
CA SER A 301 31.67 5.78 -24.75
C SER A 301 31.45 5.09 -23.38
N PRO A 302 31.16 3.78 -23.34
CA PRO A 302 31.06 3.03 -22.08
C PRO A 302 32.36 3.04 -21.28
N ALA A 303 33.52 3.07 -21.95
CA ALA A 303 34.81 3.15 -21.28
C ALA A 303 35.04 4.52 -20.61
N LEU A 304 34.53 5.59 -21.21
CA LEU A 304 34.57 6.93 -20.61
C LEU A 304 33.59 7.01 -19.42
N ALA A 305 32.37 6.50 -19.59
CA ALA A 305 31.38 6.43 -18.53
C ALA A 305 31.89 5.62 -17.33
N GLN A 306 32.55 4.48 -17.56
CA GLN A 306 33.19 3.71 -16.48
C GLN A 306 34.24 4.54 -15.73
N ARG A 307 35.10 5.29 -16.44
CA ARG A 307 36.08 6.18 -15.77
C ARG A 307 35.40 7.28 -14.96
N HIS A 308 34.29 7.82 -15.45
CA HIS A 308 33.50 8.79 -14.70
C HIS A 308 32.90 8.18 -13.44
N VAL A 309 32.32 6.98 -13.54
CA VAL A 309 31.81 6.20 -12.41
C VAL A 309 32.93 5.94 -11.39
N ASP A 310 34.08 5.41 -11.83
CA ASP A 310 35.24 5.13 -10.98
C ASP A 310 35.80 6.39 -10.29
N SER A 311 35.59 7.56 -10.91
CA SER A 311 36.04 8.86 -10.40
C SER A 311 34.95 9.62 -9.62
N GLY A 312 33.76 9.02 -9.42
CA GLY A 312 32.64 9.67 -8.74
C GLY A 312 32.04 10.86 -9.49
N ILE A 313 32.25 10.96 -10.80
CA ILE A 313 31.71 12.03 -11.65
C ILE A 313 30.33 11.60 -12.13
N THR A 314 29.30 12.35 -11.73
CA THR A 314 27.92 12.08 -12.15
C THR A 314 27.67 12.50 -13.59
N PRO A 315 26.63 11.95 -14.26
CA PRO A 315 26.21 12.39 -15.58
C PRO A 315 25.89 13.89 -15.62
N LEU A 316 25.25 14.41 -14.58
CA LEU A 316 24.92 15.82 -14.46
C LEU A 316 26.17 16.70 -14.35
N MET A 317 27.17 16.29 -13.56
CA MET A 317 28.44 16.99 -13.47
C MET A 317 29.16 17.04 -14.81
N ALA A 318 29.19 15.92 -15.54
CA ALA A 318 29.82 15.85 -16.86
C ALA A 318 29.09 16.73 -17.89
N VAL A 319 27.76 16.65 -17.96
CA VAL A 319 26.95 17.45 -18.88
C VAL A 319 27.05 18.94 -18.53
N ASN A 320 26.98 19.33 -17.26
CA ASN A 320 27.13 20.73 -16.83
C ASN A 320 28.55 21.27 -17.08
N ALA A 321 29.57 20.43 -16.98
CA ALA A 321 30.93 20.81 -17.36
C ALA A 321 31.03 21.09 -18.86
N LEU A 322 30.49 20.22 -19.70
CA LEU A 322 30.45 20.43 -21.15
C LEU A 322 29.62 21.65 -21.52
N ALA A 323 28.44 21.82 -20.94
CA ALA A 323 27.59 22.99 -21.16
C ALA A 323 28.30 24.30 -20.81
N ARG A 324 29.08 24.34 -19.73
CA ARG A 324 29.91 25.52 -19.39
C ARG A 324 31.08 25.74 -20.34
N ILE A 325 31.77 24.68 -20.73
CA ILE A 325 32.94 24.75 -21.64
C ILE A 325 32.51 25.23 -23.04
N TYR A 326 31.38 24.73 -23.52
CA TYR A 326 30.88 24.98 -24.87
C TYR A 326 29.79 26.05 -24.95
N GLY A 327 29.35 26.60 -23.82
CA GLY A 327 28.35 27.66 -23.76
C GLY A 327 26.96 27.22 -24.22
N TRP A 328 26.53 26.00 -23.87
CA TRP A 328 25.21 25.49 -24.27
C TRP A 328 24.08 26.19 -23.50
N GLU A 329 23.11 26.71 -24.24
CA GLU A 329 21.87 27.26 -23.66
C GLU A 329 20.87 26.13 -23.37
N ARG A 330 20.17 26.27 -22.24
CA ARG A 330 19.13 25.31 -21.85
C ARG A 330 17.84 25.58 -22.63
N THR A 331 17.29 24.54 -23.23
CA THR A 331 16.07 24.60 -24.06
C THR A 331 14.79 24.41 -23.25
N ASP A 332 14.89 23.89 -22.03
CA ASP A 332 13.77 23.59 -21.14
C ASP A 332 13.41 24.72 -20.17
N LEU A 333 14.19 25.80 -20.14
CA LEU A 333 13.89 27.01 -19.38
C LEU A 333 13.02 27.95 -20.21
N VAL A 334 11.71 27.69 -20.21
CA VAL A 334 10.74 28.77 -20.44
C VAL A 334 10.81 29.67 -19.21
N GLN A 335 11.15 30.96 -19.38
CA GLN A 335 11.12 31.95 -18.30
C GLN A 335 9.72 32.04 -17.69
N GLN A 336 9.45 31.22 -16.67
CA GLN A 336 8.38 31.50 -15.71
C GLN A 336 8.99 32.36 -14.61
N VAL A 337 8.65 33.65 -14.66
CA VAL A 337 8.94 34.60 -13.60
C VAL A 337 8.15 34.13 -12.37
N LEU A 338 8.83 33.49 -11.42
CA LEU A 338 8.24 32.96 -10.18
C LEU A 338 7.76 34.06 -9.21
N PHE A 339 8.08 35.33 -9.47
CA PHE A 339 7.64 36.47 -8.65
C PHE A 339 7.25 37.65 -9.54
N THR A 340 5.95 37.94 -9.64
CA THR A 340 5.46 39.25 -10.13
C THR A 340 4.80 40.01 -8.98
N ASP A 341 5.58 40.94 -8.42
CA ASP A 341 5.30 42.36 -8.12
C ASP A 341 5.99 42.81 -6.83
N GLU A 342 6.42 44.09 -6.81
CA GLU A 342 6.98 44.75 -5.62
C GLU A 342 5.97 44.70 -4.46
N LEU A 343 6.46 44.35 -3.26
CA LEU A 343 5.68 44.24 -2.03
C LEU A 343 4.83 45.51 -1.81
N SER A 344 3.52 45.33 -1.64
CA SER A 344 2.65 46.45 -1.26
C SER A 344 2.93 46.88 0.20
N PRO A 345 2.63 48.14 0.57
CA PRO A 345 2.78 48.62 1.94
C PRO A 345 2.04 47.76 2.98
N ASP A 346 0.94 47.13 2.58
CA ASP A 346 0.14 46.26 3.46
C ASP A 346 0.89 44.96 3.81
N SER A 347 1.67 44.43 2.86
CA SER A 347 2.50 43.24 3.04
C SER A 347 3.69 43.51 3.96
N GLU A 348 4.31 44.69 3.85
CA GLU A 348 5.33 45.14 4.81
C GLU A 348 4.75 45.32 6.21
N LEU A 349 3.53 45.83 6.32
CA LEU A 349 2.86 46.06 7.60
C LEU A 349 2.50 44.74 8.30
N LEU A 350 2.06 43.73 7.55
CA LEU A 350 1.82 42.37 8.05
C LEU A 350 3.12 41.69 8.53
N ALA A 351 4.22 41.81 7.77
CA ALA A 351 5.52 41.29 8.17
C ALA A 351 6.10 42.02 9.41
N LEU A 352 5.85 43.32 9.52
CA LEU A 352 6.21 44.12 10.70
C LEU A 352 5.38 43.74 11.92
N VAL A 353 4.11 43.39 11.74
CA VAL A 353 3.22 42.93 12.83
C VAL A 353 3.64 41.56 13.36
N GLU A 354 4.09 40.66 12.48
CA GLU A 354 4.57 39.33 12.87
C GLU A 354 5.82 39.41 13.76
N THR A 355 6.66 40.42 13.54
CA THR A 355 7.90 40.63 14.31
C THR A 355 7.76 41.63 15.46
N ARG A 356 6.74 42.50 15.44
CA ARG A 356 6.48 43.54 16.45
C ARG A 356 4.98 43.68 16.75
N PRO A 357 4.39 42.77 17.55
CA PRO A 357 2.97 42.76 17.86
C PRO A 357 2.49 44.04 18.56
N GLU A 358 3.37 44.76 19.25
CA GLU A 358 3.05 46.03 19.91
C GLU A 358 2.66 47.18 18.94
N LEU A 359 2.86 47.01 17.63
CA LEU A 359 2.42 47.98 16.62
C LEU A 359 0.93 47.84 16.24
N LEU A 360 0.23 46.80 16.73
CA LEU A 360 -1.22 46.65 16.56
C LEU A 360 -1.97 47.65 17.46
N CYS A 361 -2.41 48.76 16.88
CA CYS A 361 -3.39 49.63 17.53
C CYS A 361 -4.79 49.03 17.41
N CYS A 362 -5.22 48.29 18.44
CA CYS A 362 -6.60 47.82 18.55
C CYS A 362 -7.53 48.97 18.95
N LEU A 363 -8.35 49.47 18.03
CA LEU A 363 -9.47 50.35 18.37
C LEU A 363 -10.63 49.49 18.89
N ARG A 364 -10.95 49.64 20.18
CA ARG A 364 -12.14 49.01 20.77
C ARG A 364 -13.35 49.87 20.42
N GLN A 365 -14.14 49.45 19.43
CA GLN A 365 -15.41 50.09 19.14
C GLN A 365 -16.44 49.68 20.21
N SER A 366 -17.03 50.66 20.92
CA SER A 366 -18.21 50.42 21.74
C SER A 366 -19.42 50.31 20.83
N GLU A 367 -20.09 49.15 20.82
CA GLU A 367 -21.33 48.96 20.09
C GLU A 367 -22.43 49.87 20.68
N GLU A 368 -22.76 50.95 19.97
CA GLU A 368 -24.09 51.54 20.05
C GLU A 368 -24.93 51.00 18.89
N VAL A 369 -26.01 50.31 19.27
CA VAL A 369 -27.01 49.74 18.38
C VAL A 369 -27.72 50.87 17.63
N SER A 370 -27.61 50.88 16.30
CA SER A 370 -28.50 51.66 15.43
C SER A 370 -28.83 50.90 14.14
N SER A 371 -30.12 50.80 13.90
CA SER A 371 -30.78 50.12 12.79
C SER A 371 -30.56 50.78 11.43
N ALA A 372 -30.41 49.92 10.41
CA ALA A 372 -30.68 50.12 8.98
C ALA A 372 -29.82 51.13 8.19
N THR A 373 -29.13 50.65 7.15
CA THR A 373 -29.61 50.67 5.75
C THR A 373 -28.55 50.01 4.85
N GLY A 374 -29.00 49.21 3.87
CA GLY A 374 -28.12 48.41 3.03
C GLY A 374 -27.31 49.23 2.03
N VAL A 375 -26.07 48.81 1.81
CA VAL A 375 -25.32 49.04 0.58
C VAL A 375 -24.58 47.74 0.26
N ALA A 376 -24.87 47.20 -0.93
CA ALA A 376 -24.22 46.02 -1.47
C ALA A 376 -22.77 46.34 -1.85
N VAL A 377 -21.83 45.54 -1.35
CA VAL A 377 -20.46 45.49 -1.87
C VAL A 377 -20.25 44.11 -2.47
N THR A 378 -19.94 44.12 -3.75
CA THR A 378 -19.67 42.99 -4.64
C THR A 378 -18.50 42.14 -4.16
N ALA A 379 -18.77 40.85 -3.94
CA ALA A 379 -17.78 39.84 -3.61
C ALA A 379 -16.89 39.53 -4.83
N THR A 380 -15.59 39.77 -4.71
CA THR A 380 -14.55 39.16 -5.54
C THR A 380 -14.34 37.71 -5.09
N SER A 381 -14.26 36.80 -6.06
CA SER A 381 -14.40 35.35 -5.88
C SER A 381 -13.34 34.72 -4.97
N ALA A 382 -13.76 34.29 -3.78
CA ALA A 382 -13.10 33.22 -3.05
C ALA A 382 -13.40 31.88 -3.75
N LEU A 383 -12.38 31.06 -3.95
CA LEU A 383 -12.54 29.67 -4.40
C LEU A 383 -13.40 28.91 -3.38
N PRO A 384 -14.40 28.12 -3.81
CA PRO A 384 -15.38 27.54 -2.90
C PRO A 384 -14.74 26.43 -2.06
N LEU A 385 -14.76 26.60 -0.74
CA LEU A 385 -14.70 25.50 0.22
C LEU A 385 -15.88 24.57 -0.09
N LEU A 386 -15.60 23.28 -0.27
CA LEU A 386 -16.61 22.24 -0.48
C LEU A 386 -17.71 22.33 0.60
N PRO A 387 -19.00 22.36 0.21
CA PRO A 387 -20.08 22.37 1.19
C PRO A 387 -20.19 21.01 1.88
N PRO A 388 -20.64 20.96 3.15
CA PRO A 388 -20.95 19.70 3.81
C PRO A 388 -22.18 19.04 3.15
N PRO A 389 -22.24 17.69 3.09
CA PRO A 389 -23.42 17.02 2.56
C PRO A 389 -24.62 17.25 3.48
N VAL A 390 -25.72 17.74 2.90
CA VAL A 390 -26.99 17.93 3.58
C VAL A 390 -27.65 16.56 3.77
N ALA A 391 -27.94 16.19 5.01
CA ALA A 391 -28.80 15.06 5.33
C ALA A 391 -30.26 15.52 5.22
N GLU A 392 -31.01 14.99 4.25
CA GLU A 392 -32.47 15.02 4.26
C GLU A 392 -33.00 13.66 4.72
N GLU A 393 -33.78 13.67 5.80
CA GLU A 393 -34.58 12.54 6.27
C GLU A 393 -35.95 12.54 5.56
N GLY A 394 -36.28 11.43 4.89
CA GLY A 394 -37.65 10.92 4.79
C GLY A 394 -38.20 10.64 3.39
N GLY A 395 -38.38 9.36 3.05
CA GLY A 395 -39.33 8.91 2.01
C GLY A 395 -39.00 7.58 1.30
N GLU A 396 -39.39 6.46 1.90
CA GLU A 396 -39.50 5.07 1.40
C GLU A 396 -39.26 4.76 -0.11
N ALA A 397 -38.27 3.89 -0.40
CA ALA A 397 -38.42 2.53 -0.97
C ALA A 397 -37.32 2.09 -1.98
N ALA A 398 -36.78 0.90 -1.73
CA ALA A 398 -36.30 -0.16 -2.64
C ALA A 398 -35.10 0.07 -3.61
N ASN A 399 -33.98 -0.59 -3.26
CA ASN A 399 -33.01 -1.33 -4.11
C ASN A 399 -32.57 -0.74 -5.48
N ASP A 400 -31.39 -0.10 -5.52
CA ASP A 400 -30.51 0.15 -6.69
C ASP A 400 -29.21 0.80 -6.14
N ASP A 401 -28.00 0.23 -6.14
CA ASP A 401 -27.00 -0.10 -7.20
C ASP A 401 -26.22 1.10 -7.80
N GLY A 402 -25.08 1.42 -7.15
CA GLY A 402 -23.83 1.95 -7.75
C GLY A 402 -23.68 3.48 -7.93
N PRO A 403 -22.45 4.05 -7.80
CA PRO A 403 -21.19 3.47 -8.33
C PRO A 403 -19.96 3.46 -7.38
N ASP A 404 -19.01 2.60 -7.75
CA ASP A 404 -17.55 2.56 -7.46
C ASP A 404 -17.02 2.76 -6.02
N GLU A 405 -16.42 1.70 -5.46
CA GLU A 405 -15.50 1.79 -4.32
C GLU A 405 -14.14 1.09 -4.56
N PRO A 406 -13.05 1.63 -3.98
CA PRO A 406 -11.66 1.33 -4.33
C PRO A 406 -11.11 0.07 -3.64
N ASP A 407 -9.82 -0.16 -3.82
CA ASP A 407 -9.02 -1.28 -3.30
C ASP A 407 -9.20 -1.58 -1.80
N ASP A 408 -8.99 -2.85 -1.45
CA ASP A 408 -9.29 -3.47 -0.16
C ASP A 408 -8.76 -2.72 1.08
N ASN A 409 -9.65 -2.64 2.08
CA ASN A 409 -9.45 -2.29 3.49
C ASN A 409 -9.61 -0.83 3.91
N VAL A 410 -10.74 -0.22 3.57
CA VAL A 410 -11.39 0.71 4.50
C VAL A 410 -12.69 0.07 4.95
N VAL A 411 -12.63 -0.69 6.06
CA VAL A 411 -13.84 -0.98 6.85
C VAL A 411 -14.55 0.36 7.01
N ALA A 412 -15.80 0.49 6.56
CA ALA A 412 -16.61 1.69 6.71
C ALA A 412 -16.27 2.36 8.05
N LEU A 413 -15.53 3.47 8.02
CA LEU A 413 -14.79 3.95 9.18
C LEU A 413 -15.77 4.12 10.35
N PRO A 414 -15.71 3.28 11.41
CA PRO A 414 -16.53 3.49 12.59
C PRO A 414 -16.34 4.91 13.13
N TRP A 415 -15.13 5.43 12.94
CA TRP A 415 -14.65 6.78 13.22
C TRP A 415 -15.43 7.89 12.51
N ALA A 416 -15.66 7.79 11.19
CA ALA A 416 -16.39 8.81 10.45
C ALA A 416 -17.86 8.89 10.90
N ALA A 417 -18.50 7.74 11.14
CA ALA A 417 -19.88 7.66 11.63
C ALA A 417 -20.05 8.08 13.11
N ARG A 418 -18.94 8.22 13.85
CA ARG A 418 -18.91 8.55 15.28
C ARG A 418 -18.17 9.84 15.61
N ARG A 419 -17.70 10.58 14.59
CA ARG A 419 -17.04 11.88 14.77
C ARG A 419 -17.94 12.85 15.54
N GLY A 420 -17.38 13.50 16.55
CA GLY A 420 -18.11 14.43 17.42
C GLY A 420 -19.05 13.78 18.44
N LYS A 421 -19.20 12.45 18.45
CA LYS A 421 -19.93 11.75 19.51
C LYS A 421 -19.08 11.62 20.75
N THR A 422 -19.69 11.76 21.92
CA THR A 422 -19.02 11.54 23.20
C THR A 422 -18.58 10.08 23.31
N ASN A 423 -17.29 9.84 23.54
CA ASN A 423 -16.74 8.50 23.70
C ASN A 423 -17.11 7.93 25.08
N PRO A 424 -17.94 6.88 25.16
CA PRO A 424 -18.41 6.35 26.44
C PRO A 424 -17.29 5.71 27.28
N HIS A 425 -16.22 5.24 26.62
CA HIS A 425 -15.12 4.55 27.28
C HIS A 425 -14.24 5.47 28.12
N ILE A 426 -14.35 6.80 27.93
CA ILE A 426 -13.72 7.78 28.82
C ILE A 426 -14.31 7.66 30.23
N GLN A 427 -15.64 7.63 30.35
CA GLN A 427 -16.31 7.53 31.66
C GLN A 427 -16.11 6.14 32.27
N GLU A 428 -16.05 5.11 31.45
CA GLU A 428 -15.70 3.75 31.88
C GLU A 428 -14.28 3.70 32.48
N PHE A 429 -13.29 4.27 31.78
CA PHE A 429 -11.92 4.36 32.26
C PHE A 429 -11.87 5.11 33.59
N VAL A 430 -12.49 6.30 33.68
CA VAL A 430 -12.52 7.11 34.91
C VAL A 430 -13.14 6.33 36.07
N SER A 431 -14.23 5.60 35.81
CA SER A 431 -14.93 4.79 36.81
C SER A 431 -14.06 3.65 37.35
N VAL A 432 -13.38 2.90 36.48
CA VAL A 432 -12.46 1.82 36.88
C VAL A 432 -11.24 2.41 37.59
N PHE A 433 -10.68 3.49 37.05
CA PHE A 433 -9.51 4.18 37.57
C PHE A 433 -9.76 4.61 39.01
N ASN A 434 -10.86 5.29 39.31
CA ASN A 434 -11.18 5.78 40.65
C ASN A 434 -11.38 4.68 41.71
N ARG A 435 -11.63 3.43 41.28
CA ARG A 435 -11.73 2.27 42.17
C ARG A 435 -10.39 1.63 42.51
N ILE A 436 -9.39 1.81 41.64
CA ILE A 436 -8.05 1.25 41.83
C ILE A 436 -7.30 2.06 42.87
N ALA A 437 -6.86 1.38 43.94
CA ALA A 437 -6.05 1.94 45.02
C ALA A 437 -6.46 3.38 45.41
N PRO A 438 -7.70 3.58 45.93
CA PRO A 438 -8.28 4.91 46.12
C PRO A 438 -7.53 5.79 47.14
N HIS A 439 -6.69 5.17 47.97
CA HIS A 439 -5.87 5.85 48.97
C HIS A 439 -4.51 6.33 48.42
N GLU A 440 -4.12 5.89 47.22
CA GLU A 440 -2.87 6.27 46.59
C GLU A 440 -3.00 7.59 45.82
N ASN A 441 -1.87 8.25 45.60
CA ASN A 441 -1.82 9.46 44.77
C ASN A 441 -2.32 9.15 43.35
N ARG A 442 -3.36 9.86 42.89
CA ARG A 442 -4.00 9.61 41.58
C ARG A 442 -3.01 9.73 40.40
N TRP A 443 -2.09 10.69 40.45
CA TRP A 443 -1.04 10.82 39.44
C TRP A 443 -0.12 9.60 39.43
N GLN A 444 0.25 9.09 40.61
CA GLN A 444 1.09 7.88 40.71
C GLN A 444 0.39 6.65 40.13
N VAL A 445 -0.92 6.48 40.40
CA VAL A 445 -1.73 5.39 39.85
C VAL A 445 -1.80 5.46 38.32
N PHE A 446 -2.05 6.65 37.76
CA PHE A 446 -2.10 6.85 36.31
C PHE A 446 -0.74 6.66 35.65
N SER A 447 0.32 7.17 36.27
CA SER A 447 1.69 6.99 35.80
C SER A 447 2.08 5.52 35.80
N ASP A 448 1.74 4.77 36.84
CA ASP A 448 1.99 3.33 36.87
C ASP A 448 1.20 2.55 35.84
N PHE A 449 -0.08 2.88 35.65
CA PHE A 449 -0.87 2.34 34.55
C PHE A 449 -0.16 2.54 33.20
N ALA A 450 0.24 3.78 32.87
CA ALA A 450 0.88 4.09 31.60
C ALA A 450 2.20 3.32 31.41
N HIS A 451 3.06 3.29 32.44
CA HIS A 451 4.32 2.55 32.37
C HIS A 451 4.10 1.03 32.26
N MET A 452 3.15 0.47 33.01
CA MET A 452 2.84 -0.96 32.96
C MET A 452 2.22 -1.36 31.61
N ALA A 453 1.28 -0.57 31.09
CA ALA A 453 0.66 -0.81 29.79
C ALA A 453 1.70 -0.73 28.65
N ALA A 454 2.52 0.33 28.63
CA ALA A 454 3.60 0.47 27.65
C ALA A 454 4.61 -0.67 27.76
N ALA A 455 5.00 -1.06 28.97
CA ALA A 455 5.91 -2.19 29.20
C ALA A 455 5.33 -3.52 28.71
N ALA A 456 4.05 -3.81 28.99
CA ALA A 456 3.39 -5.03 28.53
C ALA A 456 3.34 -5.09 27.00
N LEU A 457 2.98 -3.98 26.35
CA LEU A 457 2.94 -3.87 24.89
C LEU A 457 4.34 -3.98 24.25
N TYR A 458 5.35 -3.35 24.84
CA TYR A 458 6.73 -3.39 24.36
C TYR A 458 7.36 -4.78 24.49
N ASN A 459 7.19 -5.43 25.64
CA ASN A 459 7.79 -6.74 25.92
C ASN A 459 7.07 -7.91 25.25
N ALA A 460 5.86 -7.71 24.72
CA ALA A 460 5.21 -8.69 23.85
C ALA A 460 6.11 -9.08 22.65
N ILE A 461 7.01 -8.17 22.22
CA ILE A 461 7.96 -8.39 21.12
C ILE A 461 9.41 -8.43 21.62
N HIS A 462 9.83 -7.44 22.41
CA HIS A 462 11.25 -7.23 22.70
C HIS A 462 11.79 -8.12 23.84
N ARG A 463 10.92 -8.58 24.74
CA ARG A 463 11.27 -9.44 25.90
C ARG A 463 12.46 -8.88 26.71
N ASP A 464 12.48 -7.58 26.96
CA ASP A 464 13.56 -6.90 27.68
C ASP A 464 13.42 -7.12 29.21
N PRO A 465 14.41 -7.76 29.87
CA PRO A 465 14.36 -8.02 31.31
C PRO A 465 14.31 -6.74 32.17
N THR A 466 14.86 -5.61 31.68
CA THR A 466 14.87 -4.34 32.43
C THR A 466 13.48 -3.71 32.46
N VAL A 467 12.76 -3.77 31.33
CA VAL A 467 11.37 -3.32 31.21
C VAL A 467 10.43 -4.23 32.01
N GLU A 468 10.68 -5.54 31.98
CA GLU A 468 9.93 -6.51 32.79
C GLU A 468 10.13 -6.26 34.29
N ALA A 469 11.37 -5.99 34.71
CA ALA A 469 11.67 -5.65 36.10
C ALA A 469 10.99 -4.35 36.55
N ASP A 470 10.89 -3.33 35.69
CA ASP A 470 10.15 -2.10 35.99
C ASP A 470 8.65 -2.37 36.14
N TYR A 471 8.04 -3.12 35.22
CA TYR A 471 6.65 -3.57 35.33
C TYR A 471 6.40 -4.29 36.66
N LEU A 472 7.23 -5.29 36.99
CA LEU A 472 7.11 -6.09 38.21
C LEU A 472 7.32 -5.23 39.48
N ARG A 473 8.15 -4.19 39.42
CA ARG A 473 8.33 -3.24 40.53
C ARG A 473 7.08 -2.41 40.77
N ARG A 474 6.43 -1.93 39.70
CA ARG A 474 5.23 -1.08 39.78
C ARG A 474 4.02 -1.87 40.23
N VAL A 475 3.76 -3.02 39.61
CA VAL A 475 2.58 -3.85 39.91
C VAL A 475 2.56 -4.35 41.36
N LYS A 476 3.73 -4.54 41.98
CA LYS A 476 3.86 -4.94 43.40
C LYS A 476 3.28 -3.93 44.40
N ARG A 477 3.04 -2.69 43.99
CA ARG A 477 2.38 -1.67 44.84
C ARG A 477 0.88 -1.89 44.99
N TYR A 478 0.29 -2.68 44.08
CA TYR A 478 -1.15 -2.86 43.99
C TYR A 478 -1.55 -4.24 44.52
N SER A 479 -2.78 -4.34 45.04
CA SER A 479 -3.39 -5.63 45.34
C SER A 479 -3.54 -6.47 44.07
N LYS A 480 -3.77 -7.77 44.20
CA LYS A 480 -4.00 -8.63 43.02
C LYS A 480 -5.24 -8.18 42.25
N GLU A 481 -6.29 -7.78 42.97
CA GLU A 481 -7.53 -7.27 42.42
C GLU A 481 -7.28 -5.96 41.65
N ASP A 482 -6.57 -5.00 42.24
CA ASP A 482 -6.21 -3.72 41.59
C ASP A 482 -5.33 -3.93 40.36
N ALA A 483 -4.36 -4.85 40.43
CA ALA A 483 -3.50 -5.19 39.30
C ALA A 483 -4.29 -5.78 38.12
N VAL A 484 -5.36 -6.54 38.39
CA VAL A 484 -6.29 -7.00 37.34
C VAL A 484 -7.14 -5.84 36.81
N GLN A 485 -7.60 -4.92 37.65
CA GLN A 485 -8.34 -3.75 37.18
C GLN A 485 -7.47 -2.83 36.29
N MET A 486 -6.15 -2.78 36.50
CA MET A 486 -5.21 -2.06 35.64
C MET A 486 -5.18 -2.59 34.20
N SER A 487 -5.41 -3.89 33.97
CA SER A 487 -5.60 -4.41 32.60
C SER A 487 -6.96 -4.05 32.02
N GLY A 488 -7.99 -3.92 32.87
CA GLY A 488 -9.28 -3.36 32.49
C GLY A 488 -9.19 -1.90 31.99
N LEU A 489 -8.29 -1.09 32.56
CA LEU A 489 -8.00 0.24 32.03
C LEU A 489 -7.44 0.19 30.60
N LEU A 490 -6.55 -0.77 30.30
CA LEU A 490 -6.01 -0.93 28.96
C LEU A 490 -7.09 -1.40 27.96
N ALA A 491 -8.03 -2.24 28.41
CA ALA A 491 -9.19 -2.62 27.61
C ALA A 491 -10.05 -1.39 27.27
N ALA A 492 -10.37 -0.54 28.26
CA ALA A 492 -11.12 0.68 28.03
C ALA A 492 -10.41 1.66 27.07
N VAL A 493 -9.07 1.74 27.12
CA VAL A 493 -8.29 2.51 26.12
C VAL A 493 -8.42 1.91 24.72
N THR A 494 -8.38 0.58 24.61
CA THR A 494 -8.50 -0.12 23.32
C THR A 494 -9.89 0.14 22.71
N ASP A 495 -10.95 -0.07 23.47
CA ASP A 495 -12.33 0.18 23.04
C ASP A 495 -12.55 1.67 22.74
N GLY A 496 -11.94 2.55 23.53
CA GLY A 496 -11.95 4.00 23.31
C GLY A 496 -11.36 4.42 21.97
N LEU A 497 -10.17 3.92 21.63
CA LEU A 497 -9.50 4.19 20.35
C LEU A 497 -10.23 3.55 19.17
N GLU A 498 -10.87 2.39 19.35
CA GLU A 498 -11.72 1.77 18.32
C GLU A 498 -13.02 2.58 18.10
N PHE A 499 -13.58 3.18 19.15
CA PHE A 499 -14.82 3.93 19.06
C PHE A 499 -14.71 5.20 18.20
N SER A 500 -13.69 6.03 18.43
CA SER A 500 -13.48 7.29 17.71
C SER A 500 -12.01 7.72 17.70
N PRO A 501 -11.54 8.35 16.62
CA PRO A 501 -10.19 8.88 16.56
C PRO A 501 -10.16 10.12 17.47
N SER A 502 -9.29 10.06 18.47
CA SER A 502 -9.16 11.11 19.48
C SER A 502 -7.84 10.90 20.21
N ASP A 503 -7.30 11.98 20.78
CA ASP A 503 -6.26 11.85 21.80
C ASP A 503 -6.89 11.34 23.11
N PHE A 504 -7.26 10.06 23.15
CA PHE A 504 -8.01 9.44 24.23
C PHE A 504 -7.26 9.53 25.57
N LEU A 505 -5.97 9.19 25.57
CA LEU A 505 -5.14 9.24 26.78
C LEU A 505 -4.77 10.68 27.18
N GLY A 506 -4.53 11.58 26.23
CA GLY A 506 -4.34 13.01 26.53
C GLY A 506 -5.61 13.65 27.11
N GLN A 507 -6.77 13.34 26.54
CA GLN A 507 -8.07 13.79 27.05
C GLN A 507 -8.34 13.26 28.46
N LEU A 508 -8.00 12.01 28.76
CA LEU A 508 -8.11 11.45 30.11
C LEU A 508 -7.19 12.17 31.10
N LEU A 509 -5.96 12.48 30.71
CA LEU A 509 -5.02 13.22 31.56
C LEU A 509 -5.57 14.59 31.93
N MET A 510 -6.19 15.29 30.97
CA MET A 510 -6.87 16.57 31.22
C MET A 510 -8.14 16.42 32.06
N THR A 511 -8.99 15.44 31.74
CA THR A 511 -10.27 15.18 32.44
C THR A 511 -10.05 14.83 33.91
N LEU A 512 -8.97 14.12 34.21
CA LEU A 512 -8.57 13.74 35.57
C LEU A 512 -7.75 14.84 36.28
N GLU A 513 -7.48 15.96 35.60
CA GLU A 513 -6.66 17.08 36.10
C GLU A 513 -5.24 16.64 36.54
N LEU A 514 -4.68 15.64 35.86
CA LEU A 514 -3.38 15.04 36.18
C LEU A 514 -2.21 15.66 35.40
N GLY A 515 -2.48 16.63 34.53
CA GLY A 515 -1.46 17.37 33.79
C GLY A 515 -0.60 18.26 34.68
N ASN A 516 0.65 18.51 34.29
CA ASN A 516 1.55 19.35 35.06
C ASN A 516 1.26 20.85 34.81
N GLN A 517 0.31 21.42 35.57
CA GLN A 517 -0.11 22.82 35.45
C GLN A 517 1.04 23.82 35.68
N TYR A 518 2.06 23.44 36.45
CA TYR A 518 3.24 24.29 36.73
C TYR A 518 4.23 24.35 35.55
N LEU A 519 4.22 23.37 34.65
CA LEU A 519 5.01 23.38 33.41
C LEU A 519 4.22 23.90 32.19
N GLY A 520 2.97 24.34 32.38
CA GLY A 520 2.13 24.85 31.28
C GLY A 520 1.77 23.78 30.25
N GLN A 521 1.63 22.52 30.66
CA GLN A 521 1.30 21.41 29.76
C GLN A 521 -0.16 21.56 29.26
N TYR A 522 -0.33 22.14 28.08
CA TYR A 522 -1.61 22.21 27.37
C TYR A 522 -1.56 21.27 26.17
N PHE A 523 -2.46 20.30 26.14
CA PHE A 523 -2.62 19.44 24.97
C PHE A 523 -3.34 20.22 23.88
N THR A 524 -2.83 20.12 22.65
CA THR A 524 -3.46 20.70 21.47
C THR A 524 -4.89 20.16 21.35
N PRO A 525 -5.93 21.02 21.32
CA PRO A 525 -7.29 20.56 21.12
C PRO A 525 -7.38 19.70 19.87
N TYR A 526 -8.03 18.55 19.96
CA TYR A 526 -7.99 17.56 18.89
C TYR A 526 -8.49 18.10 17.54
N SER A 527 -9.48 19.01 17.54
CA SER A 527 -9.96 19.69 16.34
C SER A 527 -8.88 20.53 15.63
N VAL A 528 -7.97 21.15 16.40
CA VAL A 528 -6.84 21.91 15.86
C VAL A 528 -5.79 20.97 15.28
N SER A 529 -5.45 19.89 16.00
CA SER A 529 -4.57 18.83 15.49
C SER A 529 -5.09 18.25 14.17
N TYR A 530 -6.39 17.99 14.10
CA TYR A 530 -7.06 17.50 12.90
C TYR A 530 -7.05 18.50 11.73
N MET A 531 -7.33 19.78 12.00
CA MET A 531 -7.21 20.83 10.98
C MET A 531 -5.79 20.90 10.41
N MET A 532 -4.78 20.94 11.29
CA MET A 532 -3.37 20.99 10.89
C MET A 532 -2.95 19.74 10.12
N ALA A 533 -3.40 18.56 10.55
CA ALA A 533 -3.15 17.30 9.85
C ALA A 533 -3.69 17.34 8.42
N ARG A 534 -4.94 17.78 8.22
CA ARG A 534 -5.51 17.90 6.86
C ARG A 534 -4.76 18.88 5.97
N MET A 535 -4.35 20.03 6.53
CA MET A 535 -3.57 21.02 5.78
C MET A 535 -2.21 20.46 5.34
N ASN A 536 -1.47 19.84 6.27
CA ASN A 536 -0.17 19.25 5.96
C ASN A 536 -0.27 18.03 5.01
N MET A 537 -1.38 17.28 5.07
CA MET A 537 -1.59 16.15 4.18
C MET A 537 -1.89 16.59 2.75
N ALA A 538 -2.58 17.71 2.52
CA ALA A 538 -2.91 18.19 1.18
C ALA A 538 -1.68 18.29 0.25
N ASP A 539 -0.52 18.69 0.79
CA ASP A 539 0.73 18.81 0.04
C ASP A 539 1.46 17.46 -0.18
N ARG A 540 1.13 16.45 0.61
CA ARG A 540 1.84 15.16 0.67
C ARG A 540 1.08 13.99 0.03
N LEU A 541 -0.26 14.09 -0.07
CA LEU A 541 -1.09 13.07 -0.71
C LEU A 541 -0.68 12.78 -2.17
N PRO A 542 -0.31 13.78 -3.00
CA PRO A 542 0.17 13.53 -4.35
C PRO A 542 1.37 12.57 -4.41
N GLU A 543 2.27 12.60 -3.42
CA GLU A 543 3.44 11.70 -3.35
C GLU A 543 3.05 10.23 -3.13
N LEU A 544 1.89 9.98 -2.52
CA LEU A 544 1.32 8.65 -2.34
C LEU A 544 0.44 8.24 -3.53
N GLU A 545 -0.28 9.20 -4.12
CA GLU A 545 -1.18 9.05 -5.28
C GLU A 545 -0.42 8.68 -6.56
N ASP A 546 0.70 9.35 -6.82
CA ASP A 546 1.56 9.10 -7.99
C ASP A 546 2.51 7.90 -7.81
N GLY A 547 2.58 7.35 -6.59
CA GLY A 547 3.44 6.24 -6.21
C GLY A 547 4.92 6.58 -6.12
N SER A 548 5.29 7.87 -6.11
CA SER A 548 6.67 8.34 -5.92
C SER A 548 7.23 7.97 -4.54
N ARG A 549 6.35 7.83 -3.54
CA ARG A 549 6.66 7.26 -2.22
C ARG A 549 5.66 6.16 -1.83
N GLU A 550 6.20 5.08 -1.25
CA GLU A 550 5.38 4.00 -0.68
C GLU A 550 4.70 4.42 0.64
N TYR A 551 5.27 5.41 1.34
CA TYR A 551 4.78 5.92 2.61
C TYR A 551 5.30 7.35 2.87
N ILE A 552 4.62 8.06 3.75
CA ILE A 552 5.07 9.36 4.28
C ILE A 552 5.66 9.21 5.68
N THR A 553 6.62 10.08 6.00
CA THR A 553 7.14 10.23 7.36
C THR A 553 6.50 11.42 8.03
N VAL A 554 6.08 11.24 9.28
CA VAL A 554 5.47 12.29 10.11
C VAL A 554 6.33 12.44 11.36
N CYS A 555 6.71 13.67 11.69
CA CYS A 555 7.52 13.95 12.87
C CYS A 555 6.75 14.88 13.81
N ASP A 556 6.70 14.51 15.09
CA ASP A 556 6.19 15.36 16.15
C ASP A 556 7.25 15.45 17.27
N PRO A 557 8.05 16.54 17.31
CA PRO A 557 9.16 16.69 18.23
C PRO A 557 8.73 17.11 19.65
N ALA A 558 7.44 17.32 19.90
CA ALA A 558 6.87 17.59 21.23
C ALA A 558 5.51 16.90 21.32
N CYS A 559 5.53 15.58 21.19
CA CYS A 559 4.36 14.82 20.77
C CYS A 559 3.23 14.73 21.80
N GLY A 560 3.50 15.04 23.06
CA GLY A 560 2.56 14.84 24.14
C GLY A 560 2.10 13.39 24.17
N ALA A 561 0.78 13.18 24.21
CA ALA A 561 0.16 11.86 24.13
C ALA A 561 0.02 11.36 22.68
N GLY A 562 0.51 12.09 21.68
CA GLY A 562 0.49 11.70 20.26
C GLY A 562 -0.74 12.18 19.48
N GLY A 563 -1.51 13.14 20.01
CA GLY A 563 -2.75 13.62 19.39
C GLY A 563 -2.59 14.09 17.94
N MET A 564 -1.46 14.70 17.57
CA MET A 564 -1.17 15.11 16.19
C MET A 564 -1.01 13.91 15.25
N ILE A 565 -0.35 12.84 15.70
CA ILE A 565 -0.14 11.63 14.91
C ILE A 565 -1.45 10.85 14.75
N VAL A 566 -2.27 10.80 15.81
CA VAL A 566 -3.63 10.22 15.74
C VAL A 566 -4.49 10.99 14.74
N ALA A 567 -4.47 12.33 14.81
CA ALA A 567 -5.18 13.19 13.87
C ALA A 567 -4.69 13.03 12.42
N THR A 568 -3.39 12.82 12.22
CA THR A 568 -2.81 12.55 10.90
C THR A 568 -3.25 11.19 10.36
N ALA A 569 -3.29 10.16 11.21
CA ALA A 569 -3.82 8.84 10.83
C ALA A 569 -5.30 8.92 10.42
N GLU A 570 -6.11 9.70 11.14
CA GLU A 570 -7.51 9.97 10.78
C GLU A 570 -7.62 10.67 9.42
N ALA A 571 -6.86 11.75 9.21
CA ALA A 571 -6.86 12.49 7.96
C ALA A 571 -6.43 11.62 6.76
N MET A 572 -5.45 10.73 6.95
CA MET A 572 -5.04 9.76 5.91
C MET A 572 -6.13 8.76 5.58
N LEU A 573 -6.86 8.24 6.58
CA LEU A 573 -7.95 7.30 6.35
C LEU A 573 -9.11 7.94 5.57
N GLU A 574 -9.46 9.17 5.89
CA GLU A 574 -10.42 9.95 5.09
C GLU A 574 -9.89 10.24 3.68
N ALA A 575 -8.56 10.40 3.57
CA ALA A 575 -7.76 10.37 2.36
C ALA A 575 -8.01 9.16 1.44
N GLY A 576 -8.50 8.04 1.98
CA GLY A 576 -8.47 6.73 1.33
C GLY A 576 -7.14 5.98 1.48
N TYR A 577 -6.23 6.47 2.32
CA TYR A 577 -4.91 5.87 2.56
C TYR A 577 -4.87 5.10 3.88
N ASN A 578 -4.09 4.01 3.91
CA ASN A 578 -3.95 3.18 5.10
C ASN A 578 -2.71 3.61 5.92
N PRO A 579 -2.87 4.34 7.05
CA PRO A 579 -1.75 4.82 7.85
C PRO A 579 -0.93 3.70 8.49
N GLN A 580 -1.51 2.50 8.69
CA GLN A 580 -0.77 1.35 9.22
C GLN A 580 0.27 0.81 8.22
N LYS A 581 0.13 1.13 6.93
CA LYS A 581 1.03 0.69 5.86
C LYS A 581 1.80 1.84 5.19
N GLN A 582 1.22 3.04 5.20
CA GLN A 582 1.67 4.19 4.41
C GLN A 582 2.09 5.40 5.27
N MET A 583 2.13 5.25 6.59
CA MET A 583 2.63 6.27 7.51
C MET A 583 3.72 5.69 8.42
N LEU A 584 4.80 6.46 8.62
CA LEU A 584 5.82 6.19 9.63
C LEU A 584 5.98 7.43 10.53
N ALA A 585 5.75 7.28 11.83
CA ALA A 585 5.81 8.39 12.78
C ALA A 585 7.11 8.39 13.62
N PHE A 586 7.68 9.57 13.83
CA PHE A 586 8.77 9.82 14.78
C PHE A 586 8.30 10.82 15.81
N CYS A 587 8.20 10.38 17.06
CA CYS A 587 7.60 11.16 18.14
C CYS A 587 8.66 11.37 19.21
N THR A 588 8.80 12.58 19.73
CA THR A 588 9.68 12.85 20.87
C THR A 588 8.96 13.72 21.88
N ASP A 589 9.10 13.37 23.16
CA ASP A 589 8.65 14.23 24.25
C ASP A 589 9.67 14.23 25.39
N ILE A 590 9.79 15.36 26.07
CA ILE A 590 10.66 15.53 27.24
C ILE A 590 10.06 14.86 28.48
N ASP A 591 8.72 14.75 28.56
CA ASP A 591 8.00 14.09 29.63
C ASP A 591 7.87 12.58 29.35
N PRO A 592 8.50 11.70 30.16
CA PRO A 592 8.37 10.27 30.02
C PRO A 592 6.92 9.77 30.05
N LEU A 593 6.05 10.41 30.85
CA LEU A 593 4.65 9.99 30.93
C LEU A 593 3.94 10.25 29.60
N ALA A 594 4.08 11.45 29.05
CA ALA A 594 3.49 11.83 27.77
C ALA A 594 3.92 10.88 26.64
N ALA A 595 5.23 10.62 26.52
CA ALA A 595 5.78 9.67 25.56
C ALA A 595 5.23 8.24 25.74
N MET A 596 5.01 7.77 26.98
CA MET A 596 4.38 6.46 27.22
C MET A 596 2.93 6.43 26.75
N LEU A 597 2.16 7.51 26.94
CA LEU A 597 0.79 7.61 26.41
C LEU A 597 0.80 7.56 24.88
N CYS A 598 1.69 8.34 24.25
CA CYS A 598 1.91 8.30 22.80
C CYS A 598 2.21 6.88 22.31
N TYR A 599 3.15 6.20 22.95
CA TYR A 599 3.51 4.83 22.59
C TYR A 599 2.33 3.84 22.69
N ILE A 600 1.49 3.95 23.73
CA ILE A 600 0.30 3.10 23.90
C ILE A 600 -0.70 3.35 22.77
N GLN A 601 -1.07 4.61 22.50
CA GLN A 601 -2.07 4.93 21.47
C GLN A 601 -1.62 4.44 20.10
N LEU A 602 -0.38 4.76 19.70
CA LEU A 602 0.16 4.35 18.41
C LEU A 602 0.31 2.83 18.29
N THR A 603 0.66 2.14 19.38
CA THR A 603 0.71 0.67 19.39
C THR A 603 -0.66 0.05 19.18
N LEU A 604 -1.69 0.49 19.92
CA LEU A 604 -3.05 -0.07 19.83
C LEU A 604 -3.71 0.24 18.49
N MET A 605 -3.43 1.40 17.90
CA MET A 605 -3.89 1.76 16.55
C MET A 605 -3.09 1.06 15.43
N HIS A 606 -2.08 0.27 15.79
CA HIS A 606 -1.18 -0.41 14.86
C HIS A 606 -0.43 0.55 13.92
N ILE A 607 -0.03 1.72 14.43
CA ILE A 607 0.73 2.72 13.68
C ILE A 607 2.24 2.43 13.80
N PRO A 608 2.97 2.31 12.68
CA PRO A 608 4.43 2.23 12.69
C PRO A 608 5.03 3.52 13.24
N ALA A 609 5.70 3.43 14.38
CA ALA A 609 6.29 4.61 15.02
C ALA A 609 7.52 4.29 15.85
N VAL A 610 8.39 5.29 16.01
CA VAL A 610 9.43 5.35 17.03
C VAL A 610 9.09 6.50 17.98
N VAL A 611 8.91 6.17 19.26
CA VAL A 611 8.59 7.15 20.30
C VAL A 611 9.78 7.27 21.25
N SER A 612 10.32 8.49 21.35
CA SER A 612 11.55 8.80 22.07
C SER A 612 11.26 9.69 23.27
N ILE A 613 11.95 9.43 24.39
CA ILE A 613 11.94 10.25 25.59
C ILE A 613 13.24 11.05 25.61
N GLY A 614 13.14 12.36 25.46
CA GLY A 614 14.33 13.19 25.33
C GLY A 614 14.01 14.62 25.00
N ASN A 615 15.07 15.42 24.91
CA ASN A 615 14.94 16.83 24.57
C ASN A 615 15.22 17.03 23.07
N SER A 616 14.18 17.35 22.31
CA SER A 616 14.26 17.54 20.86
C SER A 616 15.12 18.75 20.44
N LEU A 617 15.36 19.71 21.33
CA LEU A 617 16.23 20.85 21.05
C LEU A 617 17.72 20.48 21.22
N THR A 618 18.06 19.67 22.23
CA THR A 618 19.45 19.22 22.46
C THR A 618 19.78 17.92 21.72
N MET A 619 18.76 17.22 21.19
CA MET A 619 18.84 15.89 20.61
C MET A 619 19.33 14.81 21.61
N GLU A 620 19.24 15.09 22.92
CA GLU A 620 19.58 14.13 23.96
C GLU A 620 18.40 13.20 24.22
N ILE A 621 18.50 11.98 23.67
CA ILE A 621 17.49 10.93 23.82
C ILE A 621 17.90 9.98 24.95
N THR A 622 17.03 9.84 25.93
CA THR A 622 17.24 8.95 27.09
C THR A 622 16.69 7.55 26.87
N ARG A 623 15.65 7.41 26.03
CA ARG A 623 15.02 6.13 25.70
C ARG A 623 14.28 6.22 24.37
N GLU A 624 14.29 5.14 23.61
CA GLU A 624 13.49 4.99 22.39
C GLU A 624 12.65 3.71 22.45
N MET A 625 11.44 3.79 21.91
CA MET A 625 10.49 2.68 21.89
C MET A 625 9.86 2.58 20.50
N ALA A 626 10.24 1.55 19.76
CA ALA A 626 9.62 1.22 18.49
C ALA A 626 8.32 0.44 18.72
N THR A 627 7.24 0.86 18.06
CA THR A 627 5.95 0.17 18.16
C THR A 627 6.02 -1.24 17.57
N PRO A 628 5.13 -2.15 17.98
CA PRO A 628 4.96 -3.46 17.34
C PRO A 628 4.81 -3.39 15.82
N ALA A 629 4.03 -2.45 15.31
CA ALA A 629 3.85 -2.25 13.87
C ALA A 629 5.16 -1.87 13.17
N TYR A 630 6.01 -1.06 13.81
CA TYR A 630 7.34 -0.72 13.30
C TYR A 630 8.25 -1.95 13.15
N ARG A 631 8.32 -2.78 14.20
CA ARG A 631 9.18 -3.98 14.20
C ARG A 631 8.66 -5.09 13.29
N LEU A 632 7.37 -5.43 13.40
CA LEU A 632 6.75 -6.49 12.61
C LEU A 632 6.63 -6.11 11.13
N GLY A 633 6.48 -4.82 10.83
CA GLY A 633 6.46 -4.29 9.47
C GLY A 633 7.84 -4.09 8.84
N LEU A 634 8.92 -4.45 9.55
CA LEU A 634 10.32 -4.32 9.11
C LEU A 634 10.67 -2.89 8.65
N TRP A 635 10.17 -1.90 9.38
CA TRP A 635 10.30 -0.49 9.00
C TRP A 635 11.74 0.04 9.06
N ASP A 636 12.60 -0.55 9.91
CA ASP A 636 14.04 -0.30 9.89
C ASP A 636 14.62 -0.52 8.46
N LEU A 637 14.24 -1.63 7.82
CA LEU A 637 14.71 -1.97 6.47
C LEU A 637 14.13 -1.06 5.40
N LYS A 638 12.85 -0.66 5.55
CA LYS A 638 12.19 0.28 4.63
C LYS A 638 12.82 1.67 4.70
N LEU A 639 13.15 2.14 5.91
CA LEU A 639 13.79 3.42 6.13
C LEU A 639 15.21 3.42 5.55
N HIS A 640 16.01 2.39 5.83
CA HIS A 640 17.35 2.25 5.25
C HIS A 640 17.33 2.17 3.71
N ARG A 641 16.35 1.44 3.15
CA ARG A 641 16.17 1.39 1.70
C ARG A 641 15.89 2.79 1.15
N GLN A 642 14.93 3.51 1.73
CA GLN A 642 14.57 4.86 1.28
C GLN A 642 15.71 5.86 1.45
N GLN A 643 16.44 5.82 2.57
CA GLN A 643 17.61 6.66 2.81
C GLN A 643 18.72 6.37 1.79
N SER A 644 19.03 5.10 1.55
CA SER A 644 20.04 4.73 0.55
C SER A 644 19.60 5.10 -0.88
N GLU A 645 18.31 5.04 -1.20
CA GLU A 645 17.77 5.53 -2.47
C GLU A 645 17.84 7.05 -2.55
N HIS A 646 17.58 7.77 -1.46
CA HIS A 646 17.65 9.23 -1.41
C HIS A 646 19.10 9.73 -1.48
N GLU A 647 20.03 9.11 -0.77
CA GLU A 647 21.47 9.37 -0.85
C GLU A 647 21.99 9.09 -2.25
N ARG A 648 21.58 7.99 -2.89
CA ARG A 648 21.92 7.72 -4.30
C ARG A 648 21.32 8.75 -5.25
N ARG A 649 20.11 9.26 -4.98
CA ARG A 649 19.49 10.34 -5.78
C ARG A 649 20.18 11.68 -5.57
N GLN A 650 20.56 12.02 -4.33
CA GLN A 650 21.29 13.25 -4.00
C GLN A 650 22.75 13.21 -4.48
N GLN A 651 23.38 12.04 -4.50
CA GLN A 651 24.70 11.85 -5.11
C GLN A 651 24.63 11.82 -6.64
N ALA A 652 23.44 11.61 -7.23
CA ALA A 652 23.24 11.63 -8.68
C ALA A 652 22.77 13.00 -9.21
N ALA A 653 22.11 13.81 -8.37
CA ALA A 653 21.82 15.23 -8.57
C ALA A 653 23.04 16.10 -8.22
#